data_AF-A0A9N7MPG9-F1
#
_entry.id   AF-A0A9N7MPG9-F1
#
_cell.length_a   1.000
_cell.length_b   1.000
_cell.length_c   1.000
_cell.angle_alpha   90.00
_cell.angle_beta   90.00
_cell.angle_gamma   90.00
#
_symmetry.space_group_name_H-M   'P 1'
#
loop_
_entity.id
_entity.type
_entity.pdbx_description
1 polymer ?
#
loop_
_entity_poly.entity_id
_entity_poly.type
_entity_poly.pdbx_seq_one_letter_code
_entity_poly.pdbx_strand_id
1 'polypeptide(L)'
;MEKKMGGITAEVIILVIFLEILSFSNSAPLSTSSRWIVDRATGGRVKLACANWVSHLQPMIAEGLEKKPLAQIARQIAGNGFNCVRFTWATYAFTRPDYYGLTVSQSLNKYNLTAAKAGIEGNNPWAMGLKVVELHQAVVNELGKNNLMVVLDNHVSLPGWCCGSDDGNGFFGDPNFDPNEWLQGLAAVARTYKGNQAVVGMSMRNELRGSRQNEADWYKYMQAGANTIHTENPDFLVIVSGLSFDTNLGFLKNKPIDVKFNDKLVFEAHWYTFGIPDDQWTTQTNSLCARVTKTARDNHLFLTSGDNPFPLFLSEFGIDQRGQKEAENRYISCLLAEVAEKDLDWALWTFQGSYILREGKRNLEEVYGIMDLNWDRPRNPGFVDRLQIMRQMNQDPNSKKPTKYVIFHPQSGQCVQIGKDSNNLLLANCKSADRWDQHRDGGPIKLAGKSRWLAAEGDGGAASLSNNCSTSWKLVSSSGLHLAAEIGGGNYVCLEKKDSGPTVVTNKCLCVGDDLADLPTCNDNPQSIVFRWPILEALEASSFRPKNHIAAQNDRGATEAWVEFSKPPALRRRSISDHRTQPTSGKSNLLSLLMLQRVLHHGPSRDLLSRAVVLPHHYIYCRKSFLKSNHFQVATAADSHLQASSVLRGNANKRERMVKSEIIARAEELVKSAMGGNDASHDAAHAFRVRDLALSLAREEGFSTSPDSILTVELAALLHDIGDYKYMRDPSEGQIVEDFLVKEGVNETIRSRILGIIKRMGFKEEAAGVTWSTQYPELGVVQDADRLDAIGAIGIARCFTFGGSRNSMLYDPNIKPRSDLSKEKYMSKEEQTTVNHFHEKLLKLKELMKTKAGQKRAERRHKFMEGFLEEFYQEWDGRA
;
A
#
# COMPACT_ATOMS: atom_id res chain seq x y z
N MET A 1 67.49 -25.61 -18.57
CA MET A 1 67.29 -24.14 -18.69
C MET A 1 66.38 -23.70 -17.56
N GLU A 2 66.74 -22.64 -16.86
CA GLU A 2 65.94 -22.07 -15.76
C GLU A 2 64.84 -21.15 -16.31
N LYS A 3 63.73 -20.99 -15.57
CA LYS A 3 63.01 -19.71 -15.56
C LYS A 3 62.27 -19.48 -14.24
N LYS A 4 62.80 -18.49 -13.51
CA LYS A 4 62.38 -17.92 -12.22
C LYS A 4 60.88 -18.00 -11.92
N MET A 5 60.52 -18.54 -10.75
CA MET A 5 59.32 -18.11 -10.03
C MET A 5 59.57 -16.70 -9.48
N GLY A 6 58.72 -15.74 -9.84
CA GLY A 6 58.74 -14.40 -9.26
C GLY A 6 57.92 -14.36 -7.97
N GLY A 7 58.53 -13.93 -6.87
CA GLY A 7 57.81 -13.70 -5.62
C GLY A 7 56.92 -12.44 -5.71
N ILE A 8 55.72 -12.50 -5.15
CA ILE A 8 54.86 -11.33 -4.99
C ILE A 8 55.49 -10.43 -3.91
N THR A 9 55.80 -9.18 -4.24
CA THR A 9 56.40 -8.24 -3.28
C THR A 9 55.36 -7.77 -2.27
N ALA A 10 55.83 -7.40 -1.07
CA ALA A 10 54.95 -6.94 0.02
C ALA A 10 54.10 -5.71 -0.37
N GLU A 11 54.59 -4.90 -1.30
CA GLU A 11 53.88 -3.74 -1.87
C GLU A 11 52.57 -4.13 -2.56
N VAL A 12 52.54 -5.27 -3.26
CA VAL A 12 51.31 -5.79 -3.90
C VAL A 12 50.29 -6.24 -2.84
N ILE A 13 50.76 -6.85 -1.75
CA ILE A 13 49.91 -7.26 -0.63
C ILE A 13 49.35 -6.02 0.10
N ILE A 14 50.17 -4.98 0.29
CA ILE A 14 49.72 -3.69 0.85
C ILE A 14 48.70 -3.02 -0.08
N LEU A 15 48.89 -3.06 -1.40
CA LEU A 15 47.95 -2.49 -2.37
C LEU A 15 46.58 -3.20 -2.33
N VAL A 16 46.57 -4.53 -2.22
CA VAL A 16 45.34 -5.33 -2.08
C VAL A 16 44.65 -5.03 -0.74
N ILE A 17 45.40 -4.92 0.36
CA ILE A 17 44.85 -4.56 1.68
C ILE A 17 44.25 -3.13 1.66
N PHE A 18 44.89 -2.16 1.00
CA PHE A 18 44.31 -0.82 0.81
C PHE A 18 43.04 -0.83 -0.05
N LEU A 19 42.96 -1.69 -1.07
CA LEU A 19 41.76 -1.87 -1.89
C LEU A 19 40.61 -2.54 -1.12
N GLU A 20 40.89 -3.43 -0.17
CA GLU A 20 39.85 -4.02 0.69
C GLU A 20 39.39 -3.05 1.79
N ILE A 21 40.28 -2.23 2.36
CA ILE A 21 39.94 -1.19 3.35
C ILE A 21 39.02 -0.10 2.76
N LEU A 22 39.04 0.12 1.44
CA LEU A 22 38.13 1.04 0.75
C LEU A 22 36.72 0.49 0.53
N SER A 23 36.40 -0.74 0.95
CA SER A 23 35.06 -1.34 0.82
C SER A 23 34.03 -0.84 1.87
N PHE A 24 34.08 0.46 2.19
CA PHE A 24 32.91 1.15 2.73
C PHE A 24 31.93 1.43 1.58
N SER A 25 30.63 1.35 1.86
CA SER A 25 29.59 1.57 0.85
C SER A 25 29.43 3.05 0.54
N ASN A 26 30.39 3.57 -0.23
CA ASN A 26 30.34 4.89 -0.84
C ASN A 26 29.23 4.89 -1.90
N SER A 27 28.00 5.25 -1.54
CA SER A 27 27.15 5.89 -2.54
C SER A 27 27.79 7.24 -2.83
N ALA A 28 28.33 7.42 -4.02
CA ALA A 28 28.79 8.75 -4.43
C ALA A 28 27.58 9.70 -4.43
N PRO A 29 27.79 11.02 -4.20
CA PRO A 29 26.72 12.00 -4.36
C PRO A 29 26.05 11.83 -5.73
N LEU A 30 24.74 11.56 -5.73
CA LEU A 30 23.99 11.41 -6.96
C LEU A 30 23.65 12.79 -7.54
N SER A 31 23.63 12.90 -8.86
CA SER A 31 23.13 14.07 -9.60
C SER A 31 22.09 13.60 -10.61
N THR A 32 21.58 14.52 -11.41
CA THR A 32 20.61 14.25 -12.47
C THR A 32 21.16 14.64 -13.83
N SER A 33 20.71 13.94 -14.88
CA SER A 33 21.06 14.26 -16.26
C SER A 33 19.91 13.86 -17.16
N SER A 34 19.25 14.84 -17.81
CA SER A 34 17.96 14.61 -18.47
C SER A 34 16.99 13.93 -17.48
N ARG A 35 16.22 12.94 -17.93
CA ARG A 35 15.27 12.19 -17.10
C ARG A 35 15.88 11.18 -16.12
N TRP A 36 17.19 11.21 -15.87
CA TRP A 36 17.91 10.15 -15.17
C TRP A 36 18.59 10.63 -13.90
N ILE A 37 18.52 9.79 -12.85
CA ILE A 37 19.43 9.85 -11.71
C ILE A 37 20.76 9.20 -12.13
N VAL A 38 21.87 9.88 -11.85
CA VAL A 38 23.23 9.46 -12.23
C VAL A 38 24.20 9.58 -11.05
N ASP A 39 25.25 8.78 -11.06
CA ASP A 39 26.44 8.98 -10.24
C ASP A 39 27.17 10.25 -10.73
N ARG A 40 27.40 11.24 -9.85
CA ARG A 40 27.98 12.54 -10.22
C ARG A 40 29.41 12.42 -10.79
N ALA A 41 30.19 11.42 -10.36
CA ALA A 41 31.60 11.30 -10.72
C ALA A 41 31.81 10.62 -12.08
N THR A 42 30.92 9.72 -12.48
CA THR A 42 31.02 8.89 -13.69
C THR A 42 30.00 9.24 -14.77
N GLY A 43 28.89 9.90 -14.43
CA GLY A 43 27.74 10.06 -15.33
C GLY A 43 27.01 8.74 -15.61
N GLY A 44 27.39 7.64 -14.94
CA GLY A 44 26.70 6.36 -15.02
C GLY A 44 25.32 6.45 -14.37
N ARG A 45 24.30 5.88 -15.00
CA ARG A 45 22.95 5.86 -14.42
C ARG A 45 22.92 5.06 -13.12
N VAL A 46 22.15 5.55 -12.15
CA VAL A 46 21.83 4.85 -10.90
C VAL A 46 20.33 4.61 -10.85
N LYS A 47 19.95 3.40 -10.42
CA LYS A 47 18.55 3.00 -10.24
C LYS A 47 18.17 3.08 -8.77
N LEU A 48 17.09 3.76 -8.41
CA LEU A 48 16.46 3.62 -7.11
C LEU A 48 15.33 2.58 -7.20
N ALA A 49 15.53 1.45 -6.52
CA ALA A 49 14.57 0.36 -6.36
C ALA A 49 14.33 0.15 -4.86
N CYS A 50 13.57 1.07 -4.26
CA CYS A 50 13.44 1.20 -2.82
C CYS A 50 12.24 0.42 -2.25
N ALA A 51 12.25 0.21 -0.94
CA ALA A 51 11.01 0.03 -0.18
C ALA A 51 10.78 1.27 0.71
N ASN A 52 9.53 1.64 0.95
CA ASN A 52 9.19 2.58 2.02
C ASN A 52 9.34 1.86 3.37
N TRP A 53 9.87 2.54 4.39
CA TRP A 53 9.91 2.04 5.78
C TRP A 53 9.57 3.16 6.76
N VAL A 54 8.57 2.91 7.59
CA VAL A 54 8.00 3.92 8.49
C VAL A 54 8.79 4.08 9.79
N SER A 55 8.96 5.34 10.19
CA SER A 55 9.50 5.80 11.48
C SER A 55 8.89 7.14 11.97
N HIS A 56 7.85 7.65 11.30
CA HIS A 56 7.28 8.98 11.53
C HIS A 56 6.04 9.00 12.48
N LEU A 57 5.52 7.84 12.89
CA LEU A 57 4.33 7.74 13.76
C LEU A 57 4.61 8.26 15.18
N GLN A 58 3.58 8.32 16.03
CA GLN A 58 3.65 8.91 17.38
C GLN A 58 4.91 8.52 18.22
N PRO A 59 5.40 7.25 18.20
CA PRO A 59 6.59 6.87 18.96
C PRO A 59 7.91 7.41 18.39
N MET A 60 7.94 7.79 17.11
CA MET A 60 9.14 8.17 16.32
C MET A 60 10.26 7.12 16.38
N ILE A 61 9.88 5.87 16.20
CA ILE A 61 10.73 4.68 16.24
C ILE A 61 10.48 3.91 14.94
N ALA A 62 11.54 3.40 14.31
CA ALA A 62 11.39 2.62 13.09
C ALA A 62 10.62 1.32 13.37
N GLU A 63 9.59 1.06 12.56
CA GLU A 63 8.71 -0.08 12.77
C GLU A 63 9.49 -1.41 12.68
N GLY A 64 9.13 -2.40 13.50
CA GLY A 64 9.77 -3.72 13.52
C GLY A 64 10.98 -3.86 14.44
N LEU A 65 11.51 -2.77 15.01
CA LEU A 65 12.59 -2.83 16.01
C LEU A 65 12.20 -3.55 17.30
N GLU A 66 10.90 -3.67 17.58
CA GLU A 66 10.35 -4.49 18.66
C GLU A 66 10.24 -5.97 18.30
N LYS A 67 10.37 -6.32 17.02
CA LYS A 67 10.27 -7.68 16.47
C LYS A 67 11.63 -8.32 16.23
N LYS A 68 12.56 -7.59 15.63
CA LYS A 68 13.84 -8.09 15.09
C LYS A 68 15.01 -7.14 15.40
N PRO A 69 16.26 -7.64 15.47
CA PRO A 69 17.44 -6.79 15.50
C PRO A 69 17.54 -5.92 14.23
N LEU A 70 17.91 -4.64 14.37
CA LEU A 70 18.01 -3.69 13.25
C LEU A 70 18.84 -4.23 12.07
N ALA A 71 19.99 -4.84 12.35
CA ALA A 71 20.85 -5.43 11.33
C ALA A 71 20.21 -6.64 10.60
N GLN A 72 19.24 -7.33 11.21
CA GLN A 72 18.45 -8.34 10.51
C GLN A 72 17.44 -7.69 9.55
N ILE A 73 16.77 -6.61 9.97
CA ILE A 73 15.81 -5.89 9.12
C ILE A 73 16.51 -5.32 7.87
N ALA A 74 17.67 -4.67 8.05
CA ALA A 74 18.46 -4.16 6.93
C ALA A 74 18.89 -5.27 5.95
N ARG A 75 19.31 -6.44 6.46
CA ARG A 75 19.58 -7.62 5.62
C ARG A 75 18.33 -8.20 4.95
N GLN A 76 17.16 -8.15 5.59
CA GLN A 76 15.90 -8.58 4.98
C GLN A 76 15.47 -7.62 3.85
N ILE A 77 15.68 -6.31 3.97
CA ILE A 77 15.43 -5.34 2.89
C ILE A 77 16.34 -5.65 1.69
N ALA A 78 17.66 -5.69 1.88
CA ALA A 78 18.61 -5.99 0.81
C ALA A 78 18.39 -7.39 0.21
N GLY A 79 18.14 -8.40 1.05
CA GLY A 79 17.89 -9.78 0.64
C GLY A 79 16.60 -9.99 -0.15
N ASN A 80 15.60 -9.11 0.02
CA ASN A 80 14.40 -9.09 -0.81
C ASN A 80 14.62 -8.45 -2.20
N GLY A 81 15.81 -7.90 -2.49
CA GLY A 81 16.15 -7.33 -3.79
C GLY A 81 15.85 -5.84 -3.95
N PHE A 82 15.78 -5.09 -2.85
CA PHE A 82 15.80 -3.62 -2.84
C PHE A 82 17.24 -3.12 -2.68
N ASN A 83 17.58 -1.97 -3.28
CA ASN A 83 18.89 -1.32 -3.12
C ASN A 83 18.81 0.02 -2.36
N CYS A 84 17.62 0.34 -1.85
CA CYS A 84 17.28 1.65 -1.33
C CYS A 84 16.15 1.56 -0.29
N VAL A 85 16.03 2.56 0.59
CA VAL A 85 14.89 2.78 1.48
C VAL A 85 14.42 4.23 1.38
N ARG A 86 13.12 4.47 1.18
CA ARG A 86 12.47 5.76 1.47
C ARG A 86 12.06 5.73 2.94
N PHE A 87 12.82 6.45 3.77
CA PHE A 87 12.77 6.34 5.23
C PHE A 87 12.14 7.60 5.83
N THR A 88 10.98 7.42 6.46
CA THR A 88 10.08 8.52 6.80
C THR A 88 10.43 9.17 8.13
N TRP A 89 10.37 10.50 8.22
CA TRP A 89 10.51 11.28 9.44
C TRP A 89 9.39 12.32 9.58
N ALA A 90 9.26 12.90 10.78
CA ALA A 90 8.27 13.93 11.10
C ALA A 90 8.96 15.24 11.50
N THR A 91 8.45 16.40 11.05
CA THR A 91 9.08 17.72 11.32
C THR A 91 9.34 17.95 12.81
N TYR A 92 8.34 17.73 13.67
CA TYR A 92 8.49 17.98 15.11
C TYR A 92 9.56 17.10 15.78
N ALA A 93 9.93 15.96 15.20
CA ALA A 93 11.00 15.11 15.70
C ALA A 93 12.39 15.79 15.64
N PHE A 94 12.54 16.89 14.89
CA PHE A 94 13.78 17.67 14.79
C PHE A 94 13.65 19.11 15.30
N THR A 95 12.43 19.66 15.37
CA THR A 95 12.20 21.07 15.76
C THR A 95 11.66 21.27 17.17
N ARG A 96 10.89 20.31 17.73
CA ARG A 96 10.17 20.48 19.02
C ARG A 96 10.86 19.74 20.18
N PRO A 97 11.22 20.40 21.30
CA PRO A 97 11.90 19.76 22.44
C PRO A 97 11.15 18.55 23.02
N ASP A 98 9.82 18.60 23.10
CA ASP A 98 8.94 17.54 23.63
C ASP A 98 8.87 16.26 22.76
N TYR A 99 9.61 16.27 21.65
CA TYR A 99 9.79 15.17 20.71
C TYR A 99 11.28 14.83 20.55
N TYR A 100 12.13 15.77 20.10
CA TYR A 100 13.56 15.49 19.88
C TYR A 100 14.34 15.16 21.17
N GLY A 101 13.87 15.67 22.32
CA GLY A 101 14.47 15.41 23.63
C GLY A 101 14.13 14.04 24.22
N LEU A 102 13.15 13.32 23.66
CA LEU A 102 12.72 12.02 24.18
C LEU A 102 13.71 10.91 23.83
N THR A 103 14.14 10.15 24.84
CA THR A 103 14.71 8.82 24.61
C THR A 103 13.64 7.84 24.10
N VAL A 104 14.08 6.79 23.40
CA VAL A 104 13.25 5.66 22.98
C VAL A 104 12.45 5.10 24.16
N SER A 105 13.09 4.92 25.33
CA SER A 105 12.43 4.48 26.57
C SER A 105 11.34 5.44 27.05
N GLN A 106 11.57 6.76 26.98
CA GLN A 106 10.56 7.76 27.36
C GLN A 106 9.41 7.85 26.34
N SER A 107 9.68 7.75 25.05
CA SER A 107 8.66 7.76 24.00
C SER A 107 7.72 6.55 24.13
N LEU A 108 8.27 5.36 24.33
CA LEU A 108 7.46 4.15 24.57
C LEU A 108 6.65 4.23 25.86
N ASN A 109 7.21 4.83 26.93
CA ASN A 109 6.46 5.11 28.16
C ASN A 109 5.30 6.12 27.93
N LYS A 110 5.54 7.20 27.16
CA LYS A 110 4.56 8.27 26.84
C LYS A 110 3.27 7.73 26.23
N TYR A 111 3.36 6.65 25.44
CA TYR A 111 2.22 5.98 24.81
C TYR A 111 1.84 4.63 25.48
N ASN A 112 2.42 4.32 26.65
CA ASN A 112 2.19 3.11 27.44
C ASN A 112 2.45 1.79 26.66
N LEU A 113 3.49 1.77 25.83
CA LEU A 113 3.81 0.71 24.85
C LEU A 113 4.69 -0.42 25.43
N THR A 114 4.31 -0.94 26.60
CA THR A 114 5.12 -1.90 27.40
C THR A 114 5.58 -3.14 26.62
N ALA A 115 4.75 -3.68 25.73
CA ALA A 115 5.11 -4.85 24.92
C ALA A 115 6.17 -4.52 23.85
N ALA A 116 6.05 -3.37 23.18
CA ALA A 116 7.06 -2.93 22.21
C ALA A 116 8.37 -2.55 22.91
N LYS A 117 8.29 -1.97 24.10
CA LYS A 117 9.45 -1.71 24.97
C LYS A 117 10.21 -2.99 25.33
N ALA A 118 9.53 -4.02 25.83
CA ALA A 118 10.16 -5.32 26.10
C ALA A 118 10.75 -5.96 24.81
N GLY A 119 10.08 -5.77 23.66
CA GLY A 119 10.57 -6.23 22.36
C GLY A 119 11.86 -5.53 21.91
N ILE A 120 11.96 -4.20 22.08
CA ILE A 120 13.17 -3.42 21.77
C ILE A 120 14.28 -3.70 22.80
N GLU A 121 13.96 -3.84 24.09
CA GLU A 121 14.91 -4.27 25.12
C GLU A 121 15.50 -5.66 24.82
N GLY A 122 14.72 -6.59 24.25
CA GLY A 122 15.19 -7.91 23.84
C GLY A 122 15.99 -7.93 22.53
N ASN A 123 15.53 -7.20 21.49
CA ASN A 123 16.12 -7.25 20.14
C ASN A 123 17.21 -6.20 19.89
N ASN A 124 17.09 -5.01 20.50
CA ASN A 124 17.90 -3.83 20.24
C ASN A 124 18.18 -3.04 21.55
N PRO A 125 18.69 -3.65 22.63
CA PRO A 125 18.79 -3.01 23.96
C PRO A 125 19.58 -1.68 23.97
N TRP A 126 20.55 -1.54 23.06
CA TRP A 126 21.34 -0.33 22.84
C TRP A 126 20.49 0.90 22.46
N ALA A 127 19.33 0.70 21.81
CA ALA A 127 18.47 1.78 21.35
C ALA A 127 17.76 2.51 22.49
N MET A 128 17.52 1.83 23.62
CA MET A 128 16.63 2.32 24.68
C MET A 128 17.07 3.62 25.34
N GLY A 129 18.39 3.87 25.40
CA GLY A 129 18.99 5.08 25.95
C GLY A 129 19.20 6.21 24.93
N LEU A 130 19.05 5.94 23.62
CA LEU A 130 19.19 6.96 22.57
C LEU A 130 17.95 7.85 22.52
N LYS A 131 18.13 9.10 22.09
CA LYS A 131 17.02 9.94 21.61
C LYS A 131 16.42 9.36 20.33
N VAL A 132 15.15 9.67 20.05
CA VAL A 132 14.48 9.25 18.80
C VAL A 132 15.24 9.67 17.53
N VAL A 133 15.86 10.85 17.52
CA VAL A 133 16.72 11.33 16.43
C VAL A 133 18.03 10.54 16.32
N GLU A 134 18.63 10.17 17.45
CA GLU A 134 19.87 9.38 17.51
C GLU A 134 19.60 7.91 17.06
N LEU A 135 18.43 7.37 17.39
CA LEU A 135 17.96 6.09 16.83
C LEU A 135 17.75 6.19 15.32
N HIS A 136 17.09 7.24 14.82
CA HIS A 136 16.90 7.44 13.38
C HIS A 136 18.24 7.49 12.62
N GLN A 137 19.27 8.14 13.18
CA GLN A 137 20.63 8.10 12.63
C GLN A 137 21.23 6.68 12.67
N ALA A 138 21.06 5.94 13.77
CA ALA A 138 21.54 4.57 13.88
C ALA A 138 20.87 3.63 12.85
N VAL A 139 19.59 3.81 12.53
CA VAL A 139 18.89 3.08 11.47
C VAL A 139 19.50 3.38 10.10
N VAL A 140 19.65 4.66 9.72
CA VAL A 140 20.29 5.08 8.47
C VAL A 140 21.72 4.53 8.35
N ASN A 141 22.48 4.54 9.44
CA ASN A 141 23.85 4.02 9.45
C ASN A 141 23.92 2.49 9.29
N GLU A 142 22.94 1.72 9.80
CA GLU A 142 22.89 0.28 9.54
C GLU A 142 22.39 -0.05 8.13
N LEU A 143 21.48 0.75 7.55
CA LEU A 143 21.10 0.63 6.14
C LEU A 143 22.34 0.80 5.22
N GLY A 144 23.16 1.83 5.47
CA GLY A 144 24.42 2.05 4.75
C GLY A 144 25.41 0.88 4.86
N LYS A 145 25.55 0.27 6.05
CA LYS A 145 26.38 -0.94 6.25
C LYS A 145 25.89 -2.17 5.49
N ASN A 146 24.62 -2.19 5.08
CA ASN A 146 24.02 -3.26 4.28
C ASN A 146 23.88 -2.85 2.80
N ASN A 147 24.63 -1.83 2.37
CA ASN A 147 24.72 -1.31 1.01
C ASN A 147 23.38 -0.78 0.46
N LEU A 148 22.51 -0.28 1.34
CA LEU A 148 21.23 0.34 0.97
C LEU A 148 21.39 1.87 0.94
N MET A 149 21.01 2.49 -0.18
CA MET A 149 20.81 3.92 -0.28
C MET A 149 19.60 4.37 0.56
N VAL A 150 19.57 5.62 1.00
CA VAL A 150 18.48 6.19 1.79
C VAL A 150 17.99 7.48 1.14
N VAL A 151 16.69 7.53 0.89
CA VAL A 151 15.93 8.77 0.64
C VAL A 151 15.24 9.13 1.95
N LEU A 152 15.50 10.32 2.49
CA LEU A 152 14.83 10.81 3.70
C LEU A 152 13.50 11.47 3.31
N ASP A 153 12.40 11.09 3.94
CA ASP A 153 11.06 11.58 3.58
C ASP A 153 10.37 12.35 4.71
N ASN A 154 10.07 13.65 4.49
CA ASN A 154 9.29 14.44 5.44
C ASN A 154 7.80 14.07 5.33
N HIS A 155 7.39 13.03 6.02
CA HIS A 155 6.08 12.42 5.81
C HIS A 155 4.93 13.22 6.42
N VAL A 156 5.16 13.78 7.62
CA VAL A 156 4.19 14.58 8.39
C VAL A 156 4.92 15.65 9.21
N SER A 157 4.18 16.59 9.80
CA SER A 157 4.77 17.54 10.75
C SER A 157 4.54 17.10 12.20
N LEU A 158 3.29 16.85 12.58
CA LEU A 158 2.92 16.18 13.82
C LEU A 158 3.09 14.65 13.66
N PRO A 159 3.87 13.95 14.51
CA PRO A 159 4.05 12.51 14.40
C PRO A 159 2.73 11.74 14.54
N GLY A 160 2.36 10.98 13.52
CA GLY A 160 1.08 10.27 13.46
C GLY A 160 0.79 9.68 12.08
N TRP A 161 -0.33 8.95 11.98
CA TRP A 161 -0.76 8.33 10.72
C TRP A 161 -1.41 9.35 9.79
N CYS A 162 -1.18 9.20 8.49
CA CYS A 162 -1.72 10.02 7.40
C CYS A 162 -2.40 9.09 6.35
N CYS A 163 -3.05 9.56 5.30
CA CYS A 163 -3.15 10.93 4.82
C CYS A 163 -4.63 11.25 4.59
N GLY A 164 -5.24 11.94 5.54
CA GLY A 164 -6.61 12.44 5.44
C GLY A 164 -6.66 13.80 4.75
N SER A 165 -7.80 14.16 4.17
CA SER A 165 -8.02 15.51 3.62
C SER A 165 -8.18 16.59 4.71
N ASP A 166 -8.45 16.17 5.94
CA ASP A 166 -8.74 16.99 7.13
C ASP A 166 -7.86 16.65 8.35
N ASP A 167 -6.72 15.96 8.16
CA ASP A 167 -5.79 15.56 9.24
C ASP A 167 -4.87 16.69 9.77
N GLY A 168 -5.03 17.90 9.24
CA GLY A 168 -4.26 19.09 9.63
C GLY A 168 -2.76 19.02 9.34
N ASN A 169 -2.30 18.10 8.47
CA ASN A 169 -0.94 18.00 7.98
C ASN A 169 -0.86 18.08 6.43
N GLY A 170 -1.99 18.36 5.75
CA GLY A 170 -2.14 18.20 4.30
C GLY A 170 -1.50 19.31 3.46
N PHE A 171 -1.58 20.57 3.90
CA PHE A 171 -0.99 21.69 3.17
C PHE A 171 -0.38 22.76 4.09
N PHE A 172 0.44 23.63 3.51
CA PHE A 172 1.04 24.76 4.21
C PHE A 172 -0.03 25.65 4.86
N GLY A 173 0.12 25.94 6.16
CA GLY A 173 -0.86 26.71 6.94
C GLY A 173 -2.02 25.88 7.52
N ASP A 174 -2.00 24.55 7.39
CA ASP A 174 -2.84 23.68 8.23
C ASP A 174 -2.39 23.70 9.70
N PRO A 175 -3.26 23.30 10.67
CA PRO A 175 -2.99 23.43 12.11
C PRO A 175 -1.69 22.79 12.63
N ASN A 176 -1.13 21.79 11.94
CA ASN A 176 0.17 21.19 12.28
C ASN A 176 1.28 21.49 11.28
N PHE A 177 1.03 22.30 10.24
CA PHE A 177 1.96 22.50 9.12
C PHE A 177 2.29 23.99 8.91
N ASP A 178 2.99 24.58 9.88
CA ASP A 178 3.69 25.85 9.68
C ASP A 178 4.82 25.67 8.65
N PRO A 179 4.81 26.38 7.51
CA PRO A 179 5.90 26.32 6.54
C PRO A 179 7.24 26.79 7.11
N ASN A 180 7.27 27.70 8.09
CA ASN A 180 8.52 28.22 8.65
C ASN A 180 9.20 27.17 9.54
N GLU A 181 8.44 26.42 10.32
CA GLU A 181 8.94 25.28 11.09
C GLU A 181 9.35 24.12 10.18
N TRP A 182 8.59 23.85 9.11
CA TRP A 182 8.97 22.85 8.11
C TRP A 182 10.31 23.17 7.45
N LEU A 183 10.58 24.42 7.06
CA LEU A 183 11.89 24.85 6.55
C LEU A 183 13.00 24.63 7.59
N GLN A 184 12.75 24.91 8.88
CA GLN A 184 13.70 24.61 9.96
C GLN A 184 13.96 23.10 10.10
N GLY A 185 12.93 22.27 9.96
CA GLY A 185 13.03 20.81 9.96
C GLY A 185 13.86 20.29 8.80
N LEU A 186 13.58 20.74 7.57
CA LEU A 186 14.37 20.41 6.38
C LEU A 186 15.85 20.77 6.57
N ALA A 187 16.13 21.98 7.05
CA ALA A 187 17.49 22.42 7.33
C ALA A 187 18.18 21.56 8.40
N ALA A 188 17.49 21.25 9.51
CA ALA A 188 18.01 20.43 10.59
C ALA A 188 18.36 19.01 10.11
N VAL A 189 17.49 18.38 9.30
CA VAL A 189 17.74 17.04 8.77
C VAL A 189 18.84 17.04 7.71
N ALA A 190 18.82 17.98 6.76
CA ALA A 190 19.83 18.09 5.72
C ALA A 190 21.24 18.25 6.31
N ARG A 191 21.36 19.05 7.37
CA ARG A 191 22.58 19.26 8.15
C ARG A 191 22.97 18.03 8.99
N THR A 192 21.99 17.36 9.61
CA THR A 192 22.21 16.14 10.44
C THR A 192 22.84 15.00 9.63
N TYR A 193 22.45 14.84 8.37
CA TYR A 193 22.95 13.77 7.49
C TYR A 193 24.04 14.24 6.50
N LYS A 194 24.63 15.43 6.72
CA LYS A 194 25.70 15.96 5.87
C LYS A 194 26.95 15.08 5.94
N GLY A 195 27.40 14.59 4.78
CA GLY A 195 28.51 13.63 4.68
C GLY A 195 28.14 12.17 4.98
N ASN A 196 26.87 11.85 5.25
CA ASN A 196 26.43 10.46 5.42
C ASN A 196 26.26 9.77 4.05
N GLN A 197 27.21 8.90 3.69
CA GLN A 197 27.28 8.23 2.40
C GLN A 197 26.11 7.27 2.09
N ALA A 198 25.26 6.95 3.07
CA ALA A 198 24.03 6.21 2.82
C ALA A 198 22.93 7.10 2.22
N VAL A 199 22.88 8.39 2.56
CA VAL A 199 21.78 9.28 2.20
C VAL A 199 22.05 9.94 0.86
N VAL A 200 21.20 9.63 -0.13
CA VAL A 200 21.35 10.12 -1.51
C VAL A 200 20.41 11.27 -1.86
N GLY A 201 19.35 11.48 -1.09
CA GLY A 201 18.37 12.54 -1.34
C GLY A 201 17.35 12.72 -0.24
N MET A 202 16.51 13.75 -0.40
CA MET A 202 15.43 14.07 0.52
C MET A 202 14.14 14.43 -0.25
N SER A 203 13.05 13.71 0.06
CA SER A 203 11.68 14.12 -0.24
C SER A 203 11.28 15.26 0.68
N MET A 204 10.82 16.36 0.09
CA MET A 204 10.56 17.60 0.82
C MET A 204 9.27 17.54 1.64
N ARG A 205 8.23 16.85 1.15
CA ARG A 205 6.96 16.66 1.86
C ARG A 205 6.09 15.57 1.22
N ASN A 206 5.65 14.58 1.98
CA ASN A 206 4.69 13.59 1.48
C ASN A 206 3.27 14.15 1.29
N GLU A 207 2.67 13.89 0.12
CA GLU A 207 1.26 14.04 -0.24
C GLU A 207 0.64 15.41 0.07
N LEU A 208 1.07 16.48 -0.61
CA LEU A 208 0.37 17.77 -0.49
C LEU A 208 -1.08 17.65 -0.98
N ARG A 209 -2.04 18.04 -0.13
CA ARG A 209 -3.46 17.67 -0.24
C ARG A 209 -4.39 18.62 0.54
N GLY A 210 -5.70 18.35 0.51
CA GLY A 210 -6.70 19.08 1.30
C GLY A 210 -7.28 20.30 0.57
N SER A 211 -8.13 21.06 1.26
CA SER A 211 -8.87 22.19 0.68
C SER A 211 -8.07 23.49 0.55
N ARG A 212 -6.96 23.65 1.28
CA ARG A 212 -6.06 24.82 1.18
C ARG A 212 -5.14 24.81 -0.03
N GLN A 213 -4.99 23.65 -0.69
CA GLN A 213 -3.93 23.44 -1.67
C GLN A 213 -4.08 24.39 -2.87
N ASN A 214 -2.99 25.05 -3.23
CA ASN A 214 -2.96 25.99 -4.35
C ASN A 214 -1.55 26.07 -4.95
N GLU A 215 -1.47 26.37 -6.25
CA GLU A 215 -0.18 26.44 -6.94
C GLU A 215 0.73 27.56 -6.43
N ALA A 216 0.18 28.71 -6.03
CA ALA A 216 0.98 29.88 -5.65
C ALA A 216 1.82 29.61 -4.39
N ASP A 217 1.22 29.05 -3.35
CA ASP A 217 1.92 28.58 -2.16
C ASP A 217 2.80 27.35 -2.43
N TRP A 218 2.39 26.43 -3.34
CA TRP A 218 3.24 25.32 -3.76
C TRP A 218 4.57 25.84 -4.34
N TYR A 219 4.54 26.76 -5.31
CA TYR A 219 5.76 27.35 -5.86
C TYR A 219 6.59 28.02 -4.76
N LYS A 220 5.96 28.93 -4.01
CA LYS A 220 6.60 29.70 -2.93
C LYS A 220 7.34 28.83 -1.92
N TYR A 221 6.67 27.82 -1.35
CA TYR A 221 7.24 27.00 -0.28
C TYR A 221 8.09 25.85 -0.81
N MET A 222 7.75 25.21 -1.95
CA MET A 222 8.59 24.14 -2.52
C MET A 222 9.90 24.69 -3.07
N GLN A 223 9.91 25.90 -3.67
CA GLN A 223 11.16 26.59 -4.01
C GLN A 223 11.96 26.94 -2.75
N ALA A 224 11.33 27.41 -1.68
CA ALA A 224 12.03 27.71 -0.42
C ALA A 224 12.64 26.44 0.21
N GLY A 225 11.90 25.33 0.26
CA GLY A 225 12.36 24.04 0.77
C GLY A 225 13.52 23.47 -0.05
N ALA A 226 13.42 23.52 -1.38
CA ALA A 226 14.45 23.06 -2.29
C ALA A 226 15.77 23.82 -2.09
N ASN A 227 15.70 25.16 -2.07
CA ASN A 227 16.86 26.01 -1.80
C ASN A 227 17.44 25.74 -0.39
N THR A 228 16.59 25.49 0.61
CA THR A 228 17.02 25.21 1.99
C THR A 228 17.81 23.90 2.08
N ILE A 229 17.29 22.80 1.52
CA ILE A 229 17.98 21.50 1.51
C ILE A 229 19.31 21.61 0.77
N HIS A 230 19.32 22.20 -0.43
CA HIS A 230 20.52 22.32 -1.25
C HIS A 230 21.60 23.21 -0.58
N THR A 231 21.20 24.28 0.10
CA THR A 231 22.14 25.16 0.84
C THR A 231 22.79 24.43 2.01
N GLU A 232 22.01 23.69 2.80
CA GLU A 232 22.53 22.93 3.93
C GLU A 232 23.33 21.70 3.48
N ASN A 233 22.92 21.03 2.40
CA ASN A 233 23.54 19.81 1.90
C ASN A 233 23.43 19.68 0.36
N PRO A 234 24.40 20.24 -0.40
CA PRO A 234 24.39 20.20 -1.86
C PRO A 234 24.77 18.85 -2.47
N ASP A 235 25.00 17.81 -1.66
CA ASP A 235 25.24 16.45 -2.14
C ASP A 235 23.94 15.65 -2.34
N PHE A 236 22.85 16.03 -1.67
CA PHE A 236 21.55 15.39 -1.82
C PHE A 236 20.86 15.71 -3.15
N LEU A 237 20.16 14.73 -3.70
CA LEU A 237 19.05 14.97 -4.62
C LEU A 237 17.91 15.63 -3.85
N VAL A 238 17.31 16.66 -4.44
CA VAL A 238 16.15 17.37 -3.91
C VAL A 238 14.92 16.81 -4.62
N ILE A 239 14.08 16.08 -3.88
CA ILE A 239 12.96 15.32 -4.42
C ILE A 239 11.65 16.08 -4.12
N VAL A 240 10.97 16.52 -5.16
CA VAL A 240 9.87 17.49 -5.12
C VAL A 240 8.53 16.80 -5.39
N SER A 241 7.66 16.83 -4.40
CA SER A 241 6.31 16.27 -4.41
C SER A 241 5.26 17.16 -5.08
N GLY A 242 4.10 16.58 -5.37
CA GLY A 242 3.08 17.16 -6.23
C GLY A 242 1.99 17.94 -5.47
N LEU A 243 0.80 17.92 -6.05
CA LEU A 243 -0.47 18.28 -5.45
C LEU A 243 -1.43 17.07 -5.55
N SER A 244 -2.57 17.15 -4.87
CA SER A 244 -3.58 16.08 -4.78
C SER A 244 -2.99 14.72 -4.41
N PHE A 245 -2.39 14.60 -3.23
CA PHE A 245 -1.78 13.35 -2.74
C PHE A 245 -0.67 12.85 -3.67
N ASP A 246 0.17 13.78 -4.15
CA ASP A 246 1.26 13.55 -5.12
C ASP A 246 0.83 12.86 -6.43
N THR A 247 -0.47 12.88 -6.76
CA THR A 247 -1.00 12.38 -8.03
C THR A 247 -1.01 13.43 -9.14
N ASN A 248 -0.65 14.69 -8.86
CA ASN A 248 -0.69 15.80 -9.83
C ASN A 248 0.54 16.72 -9.77
N LEU A 249 1.32 16.74 -10.86
CA LEU A 249 2.37 17.71 -11.19
C LEU A 249 2.06 18.44 -12.52
N GLY A 250 0.85 18.28 -13.07
CA GLY A 250 0.49 18.69 -14.43
C GLY A 250 0.56 20.19 -14.68
N PHE A 251 0.46 20.99 -13.61
CA PHE A 251 0.64 22.44 -13.65
C PHE A 251 2.05 22.87 -14.10
N LEU A 252 3.07 22.03 -13.89
CA LEU A 252 4.44 22.32 -14.32
C LEU A 252 4.60 22.40 -15.85
N LYS A 253 3.63 21.91 -16.63
CA LYS A 253 3.57 22.12 -18.09
C LYS A 253 3.43 23.60 -18.47
N ASN A 254 2.77 24.39 -17.62
CA ASN A 254 2.50 25.81 -17.86
C ASN A 254 3.62 26.70 -17.30
N LYS A 255 4.28 26.27 -16.23
CA LYS A 255 5.35 27.00 -15.54
C LYS A 255 6.29 26.00 -14.84
N PRO A 256 7.57 25.90 -15.22
CA PRO A 256 8.53 25.08 -14.48
C PRO A 256 8.82 25.69 -13.09
N ILE A 257 9.31 24.87 -12.16
CA ILE A 257 9.87 25.36 -10.90
C ILE A 257 11.21 26.06 -11.17
N ASP A 258 11.40 27.27 -10.63
CA ASP A 258 12.64 28.04 -10.79
C ASP A 258 13.60 27.78 -9.61
N VAL A 259 14.65 27.01 -9.88
CA VAL A 259 15.75 26.68 -8.96
C VAL A 259 17.08 26.63 -9.72
N LYS A 260 18.20 26.80 -9.03
CA LYS A 260 19.54 26.97 -9.65
C LYS A 260 20.39 25.69 -9.73
N PHE A 261 19.83 24.55 -9.35
CA PHE A 261 20.51 23.26 -9.19
C PHE A 261 19.72 22.14 -9.89
N ASN A 262 19.41 22.34 -11.17
CA ASN A 262 18.65 21.36 -11.97
C ASN A 262 19.34 19.99 -12.05
N ASP A 263 20.67 19.94 -11.88
CA ASP A 263 21.51 18.73 -11.74
C ASP A 263 21.30 17.96 -10.41
N LYS A 264 20.38 18.42 -9.56
CA LYS A 264 19.94 17.78 -8.32
C LYS A 264 18.43 17.58 -8.20
N LEU A 265 17.67 18.11 -9.16
CA LEU A 265 16.22 18.16 -9.05
C LEU A 265 15.57 16.88 -9.56
N VAL A 266 14.79 16.23 -8.69
CA VAL A 266 13.96 15.06 -8.99
C VAL A 266 12.53 15.39 -8.60
N PHE A 267 11.55 14.91 -9.36
CA PHE A 267 10.14 14.97 -8.94
C PHE A 267 9.69 13.63 -8.40
N GLU A 268 8.71 13.61 -7.48
CA GLU A 268 8.08 12.38 -7.02
C GLU A 268 6.56 12.39 -7.23
N ALA A 269 5.99 11.19 -7.41
CA ALA A 269 4.56 11.00 -7.66
C ALA A 269 4.06 9.68 -7.06
N HIS A 270 2.80 9.66 -6.64
CA HIS A 270 2.13 8.49 -6.04
C HIS A 270 1.12 7.87 -7.01
N TRP A 271 1.01 6.53 -7.02
CA TRP A 271 0.06 5.82 -7.88
C TRP A 271 -0.56 4.60 -7.19
N TYR A 272 -1.87 4.68 -6.95
CA TYR A 272 -2.69 3.62 -6.33
C TYR A 272 -4.01 3.40 -7.10
N THR A 273 -4.80 2.40 -6.70
CA THR A 273 -6.18 2.16 -7.19
C THR A 273 -7.23 3.09 -6.56
N PHE A 274 -6.87 3.85 -5.53
CA PHE A 274 -7.82 4.49 -4.62
C PHE A 274 -8.83 5.40 -5.35
N GLY A 275 -10.10 5.30 -4.97
CA GLY A 275 -11.21 6.01 -5.61
C GLY A 275 -11.86 5.26 -6.80
N ILE A 276 -11.27 4.17 -7.29
CA ILE A 276 -11.89 3.29 -8.31
C ILE A 276 -12.47 2.05 -7.63
N PRO A 277 -13.75 1.70 -7.85
CA PRO A 277 -14.34 0.47 -7.33
C PRO A 277 -13.68 -0.83 -7.86
N ASP A 278 -13.56 -1.84 -6.99
CA ASP A 278 -12.89 -3.12 -7.31
C ASP A 278 -13.59 -3.90 -8.45
N ASP A 279 -14.91 -3.76 -8.59
CA ASP A 279 -15.74 -4.38 -9.65
C ASP A 279 -15.50 -3.80 -11.04
N GLN A 280 -15.15 -2.51 -11.15
CA GLN A 280 -14.74 -1.93 -12.43
C GLN A 280 -13.43 -2.56 -12.89
N TRP A 281 -12.49 -2.83 -11.97
CA TRP A 281 -11.19 -3.45 -12.30
C TRP A 281 -11.32 -4.88 -12.83
N THR A 282 -12.34 -5.65 -12.44
CA THR A 282 -12.62 -6.98 -13.00
C THR A 282 -13.43 -6.93 -14.30
N THR A 283 -14.33 -5.95 -14.47
CA THR A 283 -15.21 -5.88 -15.65
C THR A 283 -14.63 -5.10 -16.83
N GLN A 284 -13.87 -4.02 -16.59
CA GLN A 284 -13.42 -3.03 -17.58
C GLN A 284 -11.89 -2.87 -17.62
N THR A 285 -11.16 -3.97 -17.38
CA THR A 285 -9.71 -3.90 -17.08
C THR A 285 -8.89 -3.13 -18.12
N ASN A 286 -9.10 -3.33 -19.42
CA ASN A 286 -8.30 -2.69 -20.47
C ASN A 286 -8.59 -1.18 -20.61
N SER A 287 -9.86 -0.76 -20.63
CA SER A 287 -10.23 0.65 -20.72
C SER A 287 -9.93 1.42 -19.44
N LEU A 288 -10.03 0.81 -18.25
CA LEU A 288 -9.49 1.37 -17.01
C LEU A 288 -7.97 1.55 -17.05
N CYS A 289 -7.25 0.50 -17.47
CA CYS A 289 -5.79 0.52 -17.59
C CYS A 289 -5.33 1.67 -18.51
N ALA A 290 -6.00 1.84 -19.65
CA ALA A 290 -5.80 2.97 -20.55
C ALA A 290 -6.10 4.31 -19.86
N ARG A 291 -7.24 4.43 -19.17
CA ARG A 291 -7.71 5.63 -18.46
C ARG A 291 -6.72 6.08 -17.39
N VAL A 292 -6.36 5.22 -16.45
CA VAL A 292 -5.44 5.58 -15.35
C VAL A 292 -4.02 5.85 -15.85
N THR A 293 -3.56 5.12 -16.87
CA THR A 293 -2.23 5.36 -17.47
C THR A 293 -2.22 6.68 -18.24
N LYS A 294 -3.33 7.05 -18.90
CA LYS A 294 -3.49 8.39 -19.49
C LYS A 294 -3.46 9.47 -18.41
N THR A 295 -4.20 9.33 -17.31
CA THR A 295 -4.15 10.28 -16.18
C THR A 295 -2.72 10.40 -15.63
N ALA A 296 -2.00 9.30 -15.43
CA ALA A 296 -0.61 9.33 -14.98
C ALA A 296 0.31 10.08 -15.97
N ARG A 297 0.13 9.87 -17.28
CA ARG A 297 0.85 10.60 -18.34
C ARG A 297 0.52 12.09 -18.33
N ASP A 298 -0.74 12.45 -18.20
CA ASP A 298 -1.17 13.84 -18.16
C ASP A 298 -0.69 14.55 -16.88
N ASN A 299 -0.65 13.85 -15.75
CA ASN A 299 -0.38 14.45 -14.45
C ASN A 299 1.09 14.45 -14.02
N HIS A 300 1.90 13.44 -14.38
CA HIS A 300 3.29 13.36 -13.90
C HIS A 300 4.28 12.69 -14.87
N LEU A 301 3.92 11.60 -15.57
CA LEU A 301 4.87 10.89 -16.44
C LEU A 301 5.38 11.74 -17.61
N PHE A 302 4.66 12.81 -18.00
CA PHE A 302 5.13 13.77 -19.01
C PHE A 302 6.52 14.34 -18.70
N LEU A 303 6.88 14.49 -17.40
CA LEU A 303 8.19 14.97 -16.95
C LEU A 303 9.34 14.09 -17.47
N THR A 304 9.07 12.83 -17.80
CA THR A 304 10.08 11.90 -18.35
C THR A 304 10.25 11.99 -19.87
N SER A 305 9.65 13.00 -20.51
CA SER A 305 9.55 13.14 -21.97
C SER A 305 9.55 14.60 -22.44
N GLY A 306 9.70 14.82 -23.75
CA GLY A 306 9.84 16.15 -24.34
C GLY A 306 11.28 16.68 -24.28
N ASP A 307 11.46 17.96 -24.58
CA ASP A 307 12.78 18.56 -24.82
C ASP A 307 13.60 18.83 -23.53
N ASN A 308 12.90 19.06 -22.41
CA ASN A 308 13.51 19.35 -21.10
C ASN A 308 12.96 18.41 -20.01
N PRO A 309 13.25 17.10 -20.07
CA PRO A 309 12.69 16.13 -19.14
C PRO A 309 13.52 16.04 -17.85
N PHE A 310 12.85 15.74 -16.75
CA PHE A 310 13.41 15.57 -15.40
C PHE A 310 13.24 14.13 -14.90
N PRO A 311 14.05 13.68 -13.93
CA PRO A 311 13.86 12.38 -13.30
C PRO A 311 12.57 12.37 -12.48
N LEU A 312 11.84 11.27 -12.58
CA LEU A 312 10.60 11.03 -11.85
C LEU A 312 10.74 9.76 -11.01
N PHE A 313 10.58 9.93 -9.70
CA PHE A 313 10.60 8.89 -8.69
C PHE A 313 9.16 8.51 -8.33
N LEU A 314 8.72 7.29 -8.61
CA LEU A 314 7.44 6.76 -8.17
C LEU A 314 7.56 6.39 -6.68
N SER A 315 7.51 7.39 -5.81
CA SER A 315 7.82 7.33 -4.37
C SER A 315 6.85 6.46 -3.58
N GLU A 316 5.61 6.32 -4.05
CA GLU A 316 4.69 5.32 -3.54
C GLU A 316 3.80 4.70 -4.62
N PHE A 317 3.67 3.38 -4.49
CA PHE A 317 2.64 2.54 -5.10
C PHE A 317 2.55 1.27 -4.26
N GLY A 318 1.44 0.54 -4.31
CA GLY A 318 1.29 -0.71 -3.57
C GLY A 318 -0.02 -1.45 -3.85
N ILE A 319 -0.08 -2.70 -3.37
CA ILE A 319 -1.28 -3.54 -3.34
C ILE A 319 -1.30 -4.41 -2.06
N ASP A 320 -2.46 -4.95 -1.72
CA ASP A 320 -2.68 -5.92 -0.65
C ASP A 320 -1.83 -7.19 -0.83
N GLN A 321 -0.77 -7.29 -0.03
CA GLN A 321 0.19 -8.39 -0.01
C GLN A 321 -0.39 -9.69 0.56
N ARG A 322 -1.67 -9.74 0.96
CA ARG A 322 -2.38 -11.02 1.16
C ARG A 322 -2.71 -11.70 -0.17
N GLY A 323 -2.62 -10.97 -1.30
CA GLY A 323 -2.74 -11.49 -2.66
C GLY A 323 -4.15 -11.87 -3.11
N GLN A 324 -5.17 -11.75 -2.24
CA GLN A 324 -6.54 -12.23 -2.49
C GLN A 324 -7.42 -11.26 -3.30
N LYS A 325 -6.96 -10.02 -3.53
CA LYS A 325 -7.71 -9.00 -4.27
C LYS A 325 -7.44 -9.08 -5.77
N GLU A 326 -8.43 -9.49 -6.56
CA GLU A 326 -8.26 -9.55 -8.01
C GLU A 326 -8.12 -8.17 -8.66
N ALA A 327 -8.93 -7.19 -8.24
CA ALA A 327 -8.90 -5.81 -8.75
C ALA A 327 -7.48 -5.20 -8.73
N GLU A 328 -6.81 -5.29 -7.58
CA GLU A 328 -5.45 -4.79 -7.40
C GLU A 328 -4.39 -5.62 -8.18
N ASN A 329 -4.60 -6.94 -8.36
CA ASN A 329 -3.75 -7.77 -9.22
C ASN A 329 -3.88 -7.39 -10.72
N ARG A 330 -5.09 -7.03 -11.17
CA ARG A 330 -5.35 -6.54 -12.53
C ARG A 330 -4.74 -5.15 -12.73
N TYR A 331 -4.97 -4.23 -11.80
CA TYR A 331 -4.35 -2.88 -11.77
C TYR A 331 -2.83 -2.92 -11.83
N ILE A 332 -2.17 -3.68 -10.94
CA ILE A 332 -0.72 -3.55 -10.77
C ILE A 332 0.03 -3.96 -12.04
N SER A 333 -0.55 -4.86 -12.82
CA SER A 333 -0.01 -5.28 -14.13
C SER A 333 0.12 -4.10 -15.10
N CYS A 334 -0.76 -3.10 -15.05
CA CYS A 334 -0.67 -1.87 -15.84
C CYS A 334 0.48 -0.97 -15.39
N LEU A 335 0.57 -0.71 -14.08
CA LEU A 335 1.63 0.10 -13.49
C LEU A 335 3.00 -0.52 -13.73
N LEU A 336 3.18 -1.81 -13.45
CA LEU A 336 4.45 -2.52 -13.69
C LEU A 336 4.88 -2.45 -15.16
N ALA A 337 3.93 -2.45 -16.09
CA ALA A 337 4.20 -2.37 -17.53
C ALA A 337 4.66 -0.96 -17.95
N GLU A 338 4.01 0.11 -17.46
CA GLU A 338 4.45 1.50 -17.71
C GLU A 338 5.78 1.81 -17.02
N VAL A 339 5.96 1.39 -15.77
CA VAL A 339 7.19 1.59 -14.98
C VAL A 339 8.37 0.82 -15.56
N ALA A 340 8.16 -0.39 -16.10
CA ALA A 340 9.22 -1.14 -16.79
C ALA A 340 9.64 -0.48 -18.12
N GLU A 341 8.68 0.00 -18.93
CA GLU A 341 8.95 0.64 -20.22
C GLU A 341 9.55 2.05 -20.06
N LYS A 342 9.01 2.86 -19.15
CA LYS A 342 9.54 4.19 -18.80
C LYS A 342 10.74 4.09 -17.86
N ASP A 343 11.04 2.90 -17.35
CA ASP A 343 12.20 2.60 -16.51
C ASP A 343 12.35 3.54 -15.31
N LEU A 344 11.22 3.92 -14.70
CA LEU A 344 11.16 4.90 -13.62
C LEU A 344 11.89 4.39 -12.38
N ASP A 345 12.51 5.29 -11.65
CA ASP A 345 12.96 5.04 -10.28
C ASP A 345 11.72 4.93 -9.35
N TRP A 346 11.75 4.09 -8.33
CA TRP A 346 10.53 3.76 -7.56
C TRP A 346 10.78 3.32 -6.11
N ALA A 347 9.75 3.47 -5.27
CA ALA A 347 9.69 2.95 -3.91
C ALA A 347 8.34 2.28 -3.62
N LEU A 348 8.37 1.00 -3.23
CA LEU A 348 7.16 0.22 -2.93
C LEU A 348 6.65 0.53 -1.53
N TRP A 349 5.37 0.89 -1.40
CA TRP A 349 4.66 0.93 -0.12
C TRP A 349 4.08 -0.47 0.20
N THR A 350 4.55 -1.18 1.22
CA THR A 350 5.57 -0.79 2.20
C THR A 350 6.33 -1.99 2.77
N PHE A 351 7.48 -1.77 3.44
CA PHE A 351 8.27 -2.88 3.97
C PHE A 351 7.68 -3.49 5.25
N GLN A 352 7.20 -2.65 6.19
CA GLN A 352 6.72 -3.15 7.48
C GLN A 352 5.50 -4.07 7.34
N GLY A 353 5.50 -5.18 8.08
CA GLY A 353 4.33 -6.06 8.26
C GLY A 353 3.45 -5.69 9.45
N SER A 354 3.91 -4.77 10.32
CA SER A 354 3.22 -4.34 11.53
C SER A 354 3.59 -2.90 11.93
N TYR A 355 2.70 -2.25 12.67
CA TYR A 355 2.97 -0.98 13.37
C TYR A 355 2.96 -1.16 14.89
N ILE A 356 3.96 -0.60 15.57
CA ILE A 356 4.06 -0.46 17.02
C ILE A 356 2.80 0.24 17.56
N LEU A 357 2.43 1.38 16.94
CA LEU A 357 1.25 2.16 17.26
C LEU A 357 0.76 2.93 16.02
N ARG A 358 -0.43 2.61 15.52
CA ARG A 358 -1.13 3.32 14.44
C ARG A 358 -2.58 3.55 14.82
N GLU A 359 -3.06 4.80 14.72
CA GLU A 359 -4.47 5.17 14.97
C GLU A 359 -5.01 4.65 16.32
N GLY A 360 -4.17 4.70 17.37
CA GLY A 360 -4.48 4.19 18.71
C GLY A 360 -4.38 2.65 18.86
N LYS A 361 -4.29 1.90 17.76
CA LYS A 361 -4.13 0.44 17.75
C LYS A 361 -2.65 0.07 17.87
N ARG A 362 -2.35 -0.87 18.76
CA ARG A 362 -1.00 -1.40 19.02
C ARG A 362 -0.79 -2.69 18.24
N ASN A 363 0.41 -2.92 17.71
CA ASN A 363 0.71 -4.13 16.92
C ASN A 363 -0.31 -4.31 15.78
N LEU A 364 -0.64 -3.23 15.06
CA LEU A 364 -1.60 -3.28 13.96
C LEU A 364 -0.93 -3.95 12.75
N GLU A 365 -1.60 -4.92 12.13
CA GLU A 365 -1.10 -5.55 10.92
C GLU A 365 -1.11 -4.58 9.73
N GLU A 366 -0.02 -4.57 8.95
CA GLU A 366 0.00 -3.93 7.64
C GLU A 366 -0.19 -5.00 6.55
N VAL A 367 -1.22 -4.80 5.74
CA VAL A 367 -1.63 -5.72 4.66
C VAL A 367 -1.03 -5.32 3.31
N TYR A 368 -0.63 -4.06 3.14
CA TYR A 368 0.27 -3.61 2.06
C TYR A 368 1.75 -3.94 2.37
N GLY A 369 2.01 -4.52 3.55
CA GLY A 369 3.33 -4.86 4.04
C GLY A 369 3.93 -6.05 3.30
N ILE A 370 5.13 -5.86 2.74
CA ILE A 370 5.93 -6.93 2.14
C ILE A 370 6.14 -8.06 3.16
N MET A 371 6.47 -7.72 4.41
CA MET A 371 6.67 -8.68 5.50
C MET A 371 5.36 -9.11 6.16
N ASP A 372 5.37 -10.29 6.81
CA ASP A 372 4.28 -10.69 7.72
C ASP A 372 4.35 -9.99 9.09
N LEU A 373 3.28 -10.12 9.89
CA LEU A 373 3.08 -9.48 11.21
C LEU A 373 4.24 -9.68 12.22
N ASN A 374 5.05 -10.72 12.01
CA ASN A 374 6.17 -11.09 12.88
C ASN A 374 7.53 -10.74 12.28
N TRP A 375 7.56 -10.21 11.05
CA TRP A 375 8.76 -9.90 10.27
C TRP A 375 9.65 -11.13 10.01
N ASP A 376 9.03 -12.31 9.90
CA ASP A 376 9.77 -13.56 9.68
C ASP A 376 10.10 -13.75 8.19
N ARG A 377 9.17 -13.40 7.30
CA ARG A 377 9.24 -13.65 5.84
C ARG A 377 8.37 -12.69 5.04
N PRO A 378 8.56 -12.60 3.71
CA PRO A 378 7.62 -11.94 2.83
C PRO A 378 6.26 -12.64 2.80
N ARG A 379 5.18 -11.86 2.83
CA ARG A 379 3.78 -12.31 2.81
C ARG A 379 3.37 -12.82 1.43
N ASN A 380 3.84 -12.19 0.36
CA ASN A 380 3.64 -12.60 -1.03
C ASN A 380 4.96 -12.60 -1.82
N PRO A 381 5.78 -13.67 -1.73
CA PRO A 381 7.03 -13.79 -2.49
C PRO A 381 6.81 -13.67 -4.01
N GLY A 382 5.69 -14.17 -4.54
CA GLY A 382 5.35 -14.05 -5.95
C GLY A 382 5.17 -12.60 -6.42
N PHE A 383 4.70 -11.70 -5.55
CA PHE A 383 4.68 -10.27 -5.85
C PHE A 383 6.09 -9.65 -5.83
N VAL A 384 6.95 -10.06 -4.89
CA VAL A 384 8.37 -9.63 -4.87
C VAL A 384 9.09 -10.04 -6.16
N ASP A 385 8.75 -11.20 -6.73
CA ASP A 385 9.22 -11.65 -8.04
C ASP A 385 8.62 -10.88 -9.23
N ARG A 386 7.39 -10.34 -9.13
CA ARG A 386 6.83 -9.47 -10.18
C ARG A 386 7.66 -8.22 -10.47
N LEU A 387 8.41 -7.74 -9.46
CA LEU A 387 9.25 -6.54 -9.54
C LEU A 387 10.59 -6.76 -10.30
N GLN A 388 10.93 -7.99 -10.71
CA GLN A 388 12.26 -8.34 -11.23
C GLN A 388 12.75 -7.44 -12.37
N ILE A 389 11.90 -7.11 -13.36
CA ILE A 389 12.28 -6.22 -14.48
C ILE A 389 12.44 -4.74 -14.08
N MET A 390 11.85 -4.31 -12.96
CA MET A 390 11.94 -2.92 -12.50
C MET A 390 13.13 -2.69 -11.56
N ARG A 391 13.76 -3.76 -11.08
CA ARG A 391 14.94 -3.73 -10.19
C ARG A 391 16.26 -3.59 -10.96
N GLN A 392 16.24 -3.91 -12.25
CA GLN A 392 17.35 -3.67 -13.16
C GLN A 392 17.21 -2.29 -13.82
N MET A 393 18.31 -1.76 -14.34
CA MET A 393 18.27 -0.70 -15.34
C MET A 393 17.87 -1.33 -16.67
N ASN A 394 16.83 -0.81 -17.31
CA ASN A 394 16.38 -1.25 -18.62
C ASN A 394 17.02 -0.42 -19.75
N GLN A 395 17.24 0.87 -19.52
CA GLN A 395 17.85 1.84 -20.43
C GLN A 395 19.16 2.40 -19.87
N ASP A 396 20.11 2.67 -20.76
CA ASP A 396 21.41 3.29 -20.44
C ASP A 396 21.56 4.59 -21.26
N PRO A 397 21.52 5.79 -20.63
CA PRO A 397 21.64 7.05 -21.35
C PRO A 397 22.96 7.23 -22.11
N ASN A 398 24.00 6.45 -21.77
CA ASN A 398 25.31 6.53 -22.41
C ASN A 398 25.50 5.47 -23.52
N SER A 399 24.50 4.60 -23.73
CA SER A 399 24.53 3.56 -24.76
C SER A 399 24.54 4.15 -26.17
N LYS A 400 25.46 3.65 -27.00
CA LYS A 400 25.49 3.88 -28.46
C LYS A 400 25.12 2.62 -29.25
N LYS A 401 24.61 1.59 -28.57
CA LYS A 401 24.23 0.31 -29.18
C LYS A 401 22.76 0.41 -29.64
N PRO A 402 22.37 -0.23 -30.76
CA PRO A 402 20.98 -0.20 -31.21
C PRO A 402 20.04 -0.77 -30.13
N THR A 403 19.05 0.02 -29.75
CA THR A 403 17.96 -0.32 -28.82
C THR A 403 17.38 -1.71 -29.11
N LYS A 404 17.16 -2.50 -28.06
CA LYS A 404 16.49 -3.80 -28.12
C LYS A 404 15.25 -3.80 -27.24
N TYR A 405 14.49 -4.86 -27.35
CA TYR A 405 13.22 -5.04 -26.64
C TYR A 405 13.17 -6.43 -26.01
N VAL A 406 12.35 -6.59 -24.97
CA VAL A 406 11.91 -7.90 -24.48
C VAL A 406 10.39 -7.92 -24.41
N ILE A 407 9.81 -9.09 -24.66
CA ILE A 407 8.37 -9.30 -24.45
C ILE A 407 8.20 -9.64 -22.96
N PHE A 408 7.54 -8.77 -22.21
CA PHE A 408 7.33 -8.86 -20.77
C PHE A 408 5.87 -9.20 -20.45
N HIS A 409 5.64 -10.09 -19.48
CA HIS A 409 4.31 -10.51 -19.01
C HIS A 409 4.07 -9.98 -17.59
N PRO A 410 3.51 -8.75 -17.41
CA PRO A 410 3.53 -8.02 -16.13
C PRO A 410 2.87 -8.76 -14.97
N GLN A 411 1.81 -9.51 -15.26
CA GLN A 411 1.07 -10.31 -14.26
C GLN A 411 1.90 -11.46 -13.66
N SER A 412 3.06 -11.78 -14.25
CA SER A 412 4.00 -12.79 -13.76
C SER A 412 5.37 -12.26 -13.31
N GLY A 413 5.77 -11.06 -13.74
CA GLY A 413 7.16 -10.60 -13.61
C GLY A 413 8.15 -11.21 -14.60
N GLN A 414 7.70 -12.18 -15.41
CA GLN A 414 8.54 -12.95 -16.31
C GLN A 414 8.58 -12.34 -17.71
N CYS A 415 9.61 -12.70 -18.46
CA CYS A 415 9.80 -12.31 -19.85
C CYS A 415 9.92 -13.53 -20.75
N VAL A 416 9.64 -13.35 -22.04
CA VAL A 416 9.81 -14.40 -23.05
C VAL A 416 11.28 -14.74 -23.24
N GLN A 417 11.57 -16.04 -23.23
CA GLN A 417 12.85 -16.67 -23.55
C GLN A 417 12.59 -17.90 -24.44
N ILE A 418 13.54 -18.22 -25.31
CA ILE A 418 13.45 -19.34 -26.25
C ILE A 418 13.76 -20.66 -25.53
N GLY A 419 12.95 -21.68 -25.81
CA GLY A 419 13.13 -23.04 -25.31
C GLY A 419 14.42 -23.70 -25.80
N LYS A 420 14.87 -24.76 -25.10
CA LYS A 420 16.10 -25.50 -25.47
C LYS A 420 15.98 -26.23 -26.82
N ASP A 421 14.76 -26.55 -27.23
CA ASP A 421 14.40 -27.04 -28.57
C ASP A 421 14.59 -25.98 -29.68
N SER A 422 14.87 -24.73 -29.31
CA SER A 422 15.05 -23.57 -30.19
C SER A 422 13.82 -23.18 -31.02
N ASN A 423 12.62 -23.73 -30.75
CA ASN A 423 11.39 -23.39 -31.48
C ASN A 423 10.29 -22.83 -30.58
N ASN A 424 10.13 -23.33 -29.36
CA ASN A 424 9.05 -22.94 -28.46
C ASN A 424 9.41 -21.69 -27.63
N LEU A 425 8.42 -20.89 -27.29
CA LEU A 425 8.56 -19.76 -26.36
C LEU A 425 8.14 -20.13 -24.92
N LEU A 426 8.92 -19.67 -23.94
CA LEU A 426 8.71 -19.90 -22.51
C LEU A 426 8.83 -18.58 -21.73
N LEU A 427 8.11 -18.46 -20.62
CA LEU A 427 8.31 -17.40 -19.62
C LEU A 427 9.45 -17.77 -18.66
N ALA A 428 10.40 -16.86 -18.51
CA ALA A 428 11.60 -17.01 -17.69
C ALA A 428 11.96 -15.70 -16.96
N ASN A 429 13.07 -15.71 -16.22
CA ASN A 429 13.57 -14.52 -15.52
C ASN A 429 13.98 -13.44 -16.55
N CYS A 430 13.55 -12.19 -16.35
CA CYS A 430 13.83 -11.12 -17.32
C CYS A 430 15.32 -10.81 -17.55
N LYS A 431 16.22 -11.22 -16.62
CA LYS A 431 17.67 -11.13 -16.81
C LYS A 431 18.19 -12.06 -17.93
N SER A 432 17.54 -13.20 -18.16
CA SER A 432 17.87 -14.16 -19.22
C SER A 432 16.96 -14.11 -20.45
N ALA A 433 16.06 -13.12 -20.51
CA ALA A 433 15.13 -12.94 -21.63
C ALA A 433 15.82 -12.74 -22.97
N ASP A 434 15.30 -13.36 -24.03
CA ASP A 434 15.80 -13.15 -25.38
C ASP A 434 15.48 -11.73 -25.86
N ARG A 435 16.43 -11.12 -26.56
CA ARG A 435 16.34 -9.74 -27.04
C ARG A 435 15.78 -9.73 -28.46
N TRP A 436 14.93 -8.76 -28.76
CA TRP A 436 14.27 -8.60 -30.05
C TRP A 436 14.69 -7.28 -30.71
N ASP A 437 14.82 -7.31 -32.04
CA ASP A 437 15.00 -6.11 -32.87
C ASP A 437 13.65 -5.36 -32.97
N GLN A 438 13.68 -4.04 -33.15
CA GLN A 438 12.49 -3.19 -33.14
C GLN A 438 11.44 -3.60 -34.19
N HIS A 439 10.18 -3.69 -33.77
CA HIS A 439 9.03 -3.75 -34.67
C HIS A 439 8.54 -2.34 -35.01
N ARG A 440 7.98 -2.16 -36.21
CA ARG A 440 6.92 -1.14 -36.40
C ARG A 440 5.61 -1.80 -35.96
N ASP A 441 4.69 -1.04 -35.38
CA ASP A 441 3.35 -1.58 -35.09
C ASP A 441 2.67 -2.01 -36.39
N GLY A 442 2.11 -3.22 -36.42
CA GLY A 442 1.69 -3.87 -37.67
C GLY A 442 2.84 -4.43 -38.52
N GLY A 443 3.95 -4.84 -37.89
CA GLY A 443 5.15 -5.38 -38.56
C GLY A 443 5.70 -6.66 -37.92
N PRO A 444 6.62 -7.36 -38.59
CA PRO A 444 7.18 -8.62 -38.09
C PRO A 444 8.24 -8.40 -37.01
N ILE A 445 8.10 -9.11 -35.89
CA ILE A 445 9.03 -9.08 -34.75
C ILE A 445 10.21 -10.02 -35.05
N LYS A 446 11.44 -9.52 -34.93
CA LYS A 446 12.66 -10.29 -35.25
C LYS A 446 13.52 -10.54 -34.01
N LEU A 447 14.06 -11.76 -33.90
CA LEU A 447 15.00 -12.13 -32.85
C LEU A 447 16.36 -11.46 -33.07
N ALA A 448 16.90 -10.76 -32.06
CA ALA A 448 18.08 -9.94 -32.23
C ALA A 448 19.31 -10.78 -32.63
N GLY A 449 19.99 -10.35 -33.70
CA GLY A 449 21.17 -11.05 -34.23
C GLY A 449 20.89 -12.41 -34.87
N LYS A 450 19.63 -12.77 -35.15
CA LYS A 450 19.23 -14.00 -35.84
C LYS A 450 18.29 -13.69 -37.01
N SER A 451 18.33 -14.49 -38.07
CA SER A 451 17.33 -14.44 -39.16
C SER A 451 16.12 -15.30 -38.80
N ARG A 452 15.45 -14.97 -37.69
CA ARG A 452 14.25 -15.65 -37.20
C ARG A 452 13.26 -14.62 -36.65
N TRP A 453 11.97 -14.91 -36.78
CA TRP A 453 10.87 -14.01 -36.42
C TRP A 453 9.83 -14.71 -35.56
N LEU A 454 9.11 -13.94 -34.76
CA LEU A 454 8.00 -14.45 -33.97
C LEU A 454 6.84 -14.85 -34.88
N ALA A 455 6.34 -16.06 -34.72
CA ALA A 455 5.25 -16.62 -35.50
C ALA A 455 4.07 -17.06 -34.61
N ALA A 456 2.89 -17.06 -35.22
CA ALA A 456 1.65 -17.56 -34.65
C ALA A 456 1.12 -18.68 -35.55
N GLU A 457 0.73 -19.82 -34.97
CA GLU A 457 0.28 -21.00 -35.72
C GLU A 457 -1.26 -21.08 -35.84
N GLY A 458 -1.98 -20.38 -34.97
CA GLY A 458 -3.45 -20.36 -34.91
C GLY A 458 -3.95 -20.11 -33.49
N ASP A 459 -5.25 -20.25 -33.29
CA ASP A 459 -5.88 -20.30 -31.95
C ASP A 459 -5.57 -21.65 -31.26
N GLY A 460 -5.24 -21.63 -29.97
CA GLY A 460 -4.67 -22.77 -29.25
C GLY A 460 -3.26 -23.19 -29.68
N GLY A 461 -2.62 -22.43 -30.58
CA GLY A 461 -1.32 -22.75 -31.20
C GLY A 461 -0.12 -22.48 -30.28
N ALA A 462 1.03 -23.04 -30.61
CA ALA A 462 2.29 -22.66 -29.95
C ALA A 462 2.77 -21.30 -30.47
N ALA A 463 3.22 -20.41 -29.58
CA ALA A 463 3.99 -19.25 -30.02
C ALA A 463 5.41 -19.73 -30.37
N SER A 464 5.82 -19.55 -31.63
CA SER A 464 7.02 -20.20 -32.19
C SER A 464 7.91 -19.26 -33.00
N LEU A 465 9.05 -19.76 -33.49
CA LEU A 465 10.03 -19.00 -34.29
C LEU A 465 10.09 -19.46 -35.75
N SER A 466 9.64 -18.61 -36.67
CA SER A 466 9.75 -18.83 -38.11
C SER A 466 11.09 -18.35 -38.69
N ASN A 467 11.44 -18.89 -39.87
CA ASN A 467 12.53 -18.40 -40.72
C ASN A 467 12.04 -17.42 -41.82
N ASN A 468 10.73 -17.16 -41.89
CA ASN A 468 10.13 -16.09 -42.71
C ASN A 468 9.60 -14.95 -41.80
N CYS A 469 9.39 -13.77 -42.38
CA CYS A 469 8.88 -12.59 -41.68
C CYS A 469 7.40 -12.31 -42.00
N SER A 470 6.61 -13.37 -42.22
CA SER A 470 5.24 -13.26 -42.75
C SER A 470 4.19 -12.86 -41.71
N THR A 471 4.41 -13.20 -40.44
CA THR A 471 3.50 -12.83 -39.35
C THR A 471 3.71 -11.37 -38.95
N SER A 472 2.69 -10.53 -39.19
CA SER A 472 2.63 -9.17 -38.69
C SER A 472 2.09 -9.15 -37.25
N TRP A 473 2.66 -8.30 -36.39
CA TRP A 473 2.26 -8.16 -35.00
C TRP A 473 2.00 -6.69 -34.63
N LYS A 474 0.99 -6.45 -33.79
CA LYS A 474 0.60 -5.11 -33.32
C LYS A 474 0.05 -5.13 -31.89
N LEU A 475 0.03 -3.98 -31.21
CA LEU A 475 -0.70 -3.82 -29.95
C LEU A 475 -2.17 -3.50 -30.24
N VAL A 476 -3.09 -4.37 -29.79
CA VAL A 476 -4.52 -4.26 -30.15
C VAL A 476 -5.41 -3.63 -29.09
N SER A 477 -5.07 -3.74 -27.81
CA SER A 477 -5.91 -3.21 -26.73
C SER A 477 -5.65 -1.73 -26.45
N SER A 478 -6.67 -1.02 -25.98
CA SER A 478 -6.56 0.39 -25.53
C SER A 478 -5.52 0.59 -24.42
N SER A 479 -5.25 -0.46 -23.63
CA SER A 479 -4.21 -0.53 -22.60
C SER A 479 -2.78 -0.63 -23.14
N GLY A 480 -2.59 -1.03 -24.40
CA GLY A 480 -1.28 -1.37 -24.98
C GLY A 480 -0.66 -2.64 -24.40
N LEU A 481 -1.47 -3.55 -23.85
CA LEU A 481 -1.05 -4.77 -23.15
C LEU A 481 -1.43 -6.08 -23.87
N HIS A 482 -1.97 -6.03 -25.08
CA HIS A 482 -2.33 -7.23 -25.84
C HIS A 482 -1.54 -7.22 -27.15
N LEU A 483 -0.50 -8.06 -27.24
CA LEU A 483 0.35 -8.20 -28.42
C LEU A 483 -0.21 -9.31 -29.32
N ALA A 484 -0.69 -8.93 -30.50
CA ALA A 484 -1.48 -9.81 -31.36
C ALA A 484 -0.90 -9.94 -32.78
N ALA A 485 -1.06 -11.14 -33.34
CA ALA A 485 -0.82 -11.45 -34.74
C ALA A 485 -2.15 -11.54 -35.52
N GLU A 486 -2.14 -11.13 -36.78
CA GLU A 486 -3.22 -11.44 -37.71
C GLU A 486 -2.97 -12.81 -38.36
N ILE A 487 -3.96 -13.71 -38.31
CA ILE A 487 -3.89 -15.07 -38.89
C ILE A 487 -4.79 -15.26 -40.13
N GLY A 488 -5.30 -14.15 -40.67
CA GLY A 488 -6.11 -14.13 -41.88
C GLY A 488 -7.61 -13.91 -41.64
N GLY A 489 -8.28 -13.35 -42.66
CA GLY A 489 -9.70 -13.00 -42.58
C GLY A 489 -10.03 -11.92 -41.55
N GLY A 490 -9.07 -11.10 -41.14
CA GLY A 490 -9.23 -10.10 -40.07
C GLY A 490 -9.20 -10.66 -38.65
N ASN A 491 -8.92 -11.95 -38.46
CA ASN A 491 -8.88 -12.58 -37.14
C ASN A 491 -7.52 -12.38 -36.46
N TYR A 492 -7.55 -12.06 -35.16
CA TYR A 492 -6.36 -11.81 -34.34
C TYR A 492 -6.21 -12.87 -33.25
N VAL A 493 -4.97 -13.37 -33.10
CA VAL A 493 -4.54 -14.18 -31.96
C VAL A 493 -3.49 -13.43 -31.15
N CYS A 494 -3.65 -13.44 -29.84
CA CYS A 494 -2.79 -12.75 -28.90
C CYS A 494 -1.76 -13.73 -28.33
N LEU A 495 -0.57 -13.24 -27.98
CA LEU A 495 0.32 -14.00 -27.10
C LEU A 495 -0.39 -14.21 -25.77
N GLU A 496 -0.37 -15.45 -25.29
CA GLU A 496 -0.94 -15.83 -24.00
C GLU A 496 0.01 -16.75 -23.23
N LYS A 497 0.12 -16.57 -21.91
CA LYS A 497 0.74 -17.56 -21.03
C LYS A 497 -0.21 -18.74 -20.83
N LYS A 498 0.19 -19.95 -21.23
CA LYS A 498 -0.55 -21.18 -20.94
C LYS A 498 -0.70 -21.40 -19.43
N ASP A 499 -1.91 -21.71 -18.95
CA ASP A 499 -2.21 -21.99 -17.54
C ASP A 499 -1.23 -23.01 -16.92
N SER A 500 -0.99 -24.10 -17.66
CA SER A 500 -0.19 -25.24 -17.26
C SER A 500 1.29 -25.05 -17.65
N GLY A 501 1.98 -24.14 -16.94
CA GLY A 501 3.43 -24.03 -16.93
C GLY A 501 3.98 -22.69 -17.43
N PRO A 502 5.20 -22.68 -18.02
CA PRO A 502 5.83 -21.47 -18.54
C PRO A 502 5.57 -21.24 -20.03
N THR A 503 4.96 -22.17 -20.78
CA THR A 503 4.82 -22.08 -22.23
C THR A 503 3.98 -20.87 -22.67
N VAL A 504 4.43 -20.18 -23.70
CA VAL A 504 3.66 -19.13 -24.39
C VAL A 504 2.94 -19.76 -25.59
N VAL A 505 1.66 -19.45 -25.73
CA VAL A 505 0.76 -19.92 -26.79
C VAL A 505 0.18 -18.72 -27.55
N THR A 506 -0.50 -18.99 -28.66
CA THR A 506 -1.35 -18.01 -29.35
C THR A 506 -2.79 -18.46 -29.27
N ASN A 507 -3.63 -17.65 -28.65
CA ASN A 507 -5.07 -17.88 -28.52
C ASN A 507 -5.85 -16.71 -29.15
N LYS A 508 -7.13 -16.90 -29.50
CA LYS A 508 -8.00 -15.81 -29.94
C LYS A 508 -7.89 -14.63 -28.97
N CYS A 509 -7.65 -13.43 -29.49
CA CYS A 509 -7.64 -12.22 -28.66
C CYS A 509 -9.03 -11.98 -28.05
N LEU A 510 -9.16 -12.11 -26.74
CA LEU A 510 -10.38 -11.77 -25.99
C LEU A 510 -10.28 -10.35 -25.40
N CYS A 511 -11.43 -9.71 -25.18
CA CYS A 511 -11.56 -8.51 -24.34
C CYS A 511 -10.65 -7.32 -24.69
N VAL A 512 -10.34 -7.18 -25.97
CA VAL A 512 -9.42 -6.17 -26.52
C VAL A 512 -9.95 -4.74 -26.39
N GLY A 513 -11.27 -4.56 -26.52
CA GLY A 513 -11.97 -3.27 -26.43
C GLY A 513 -13.32 -3.41 -25.72
N ASP A 514 -14.08 -2.32 -25.68
CA ASP A 514 -15.32 -2.21 -24.89
C ASP A 514 -16.59 -2.76 -25.62
N ASP A 515 -16.50 -3.09 -26.92
CA ASP A 515 -17.55 -3.81 -27.64
C ASP A 515 -17.57 -5.29 -27.22
N LEU A 516 -18.61 -5.69 -26.48
CA LEU A 516 -18.80 -7.00 -25.83
C LEU A 516 -19.10 -8.17 -26.79
N ALA A 517 -18.56 -8.14 -28.01
CA ALA A 517 -18.88 -9.07 -29.09
C ALA A 517 -18.44 -10.53 -28.82
N ASP A 518 -17.40 -10.72 -28.00
CA ASP A 518 -16.85 -12.05 -27.69
C ASP A 518 -17.31 -12.64 -26.36
N LEU A 519 -17.60 -11.79 -25.35
CA LEU A 519 -18.05 -12.19 -24.01
C LEU A 519 -18.97 -11.10 -23.42
N PRO A 520 -20.10 -11.46 -22.76
CA PRO A 520 -21.00 -10.48 -22.14
C PRO A 520 -20.36 -9.63 -21.03
N THR A 521 -19.29 -10.10 -20.40
CA THR A 521 -18.44 -9.33 -19.48
C THR A 521 -17.01 -9.85 -19.55
N CYS A 522 -16.01 -8.98 -19.38
CA CYS A 522 -14.60 -9.37 -19.38
C CYS A 522 -14.08 -9.90 -18.02
N ASN A 523 -14.99 -10.47 -17.23
CA ASN A 523 -14.67 -11.16 -15.99
C ASN A 523 -13.85 -12.43 -16.28
N ASP A 524 -14.28 -13.23 -17.26
CA ASP A 524 -13.60 -14.46 -17.70
C ASP A 524 -12.38 -14.22 -18.62
N ASN A 525 -11.94 -12.97 -18.81
CA ASN A 525 -10.72 -12.66 -19.56
C ASN A 525 -9.50 -13.29 -18.84
N PRO A 526 -8.79 -14.26 -19.43
CA PRO A 526 -7.81 -15.04 -18.69
C PRO A 526 -6.58 -14.21 -18.32
N GLN A 527 -6.01 -14.52 -17.15
CA GLN A 527 -4.97 -13.74 -16.45
C GLN A 527 -3.56 -13.94 -17.06
N SER A 528 -3.50 -13.92 -18.39
CA SER A 528 -2.47 -14.58 -19.20
C SER A 528 -2.18 -13.88 -20.54
N ILE A 529 -3.09 -13.05 -21.07
CA ILE A 529 -2.94 -12.34 -22.37
C ILE A 529 -2.08 -11.06 -22.24
N VAL A 530 -1.64 -10.73 -21.03
CA VAL A 530 -1.07 -9.41 -20.69
C VAL A 530 0.41 -9.32 -21.06
N PHE A 531 0.72 -8.81 -22.25
CA PHE A 531 2.10 -8.65 -22.75
C PHE A 531 2.39 -7.22 -23.22
N ARG A 532 3.56 -6.68 -22.83
CA ARG A 532 4.07 -5.37 -23.29
C ARG A 532 5.54 -5.46 -23.71
N TRP A 533 5.99 -4.41 -24.41
CA TRP A 533 7.35 -4.20 -24.93
C TRP A 533 8.17 -3.16 -24.13
N PRO A 534 8.66 -3.46 -22.91
CA PRO A 534 9.68 -2.63 -22.30
C PRO A 534 10.97 -2.63 -23.12
N ILE A 535 11.52 -1.44 -23.29
CA ILE A 535 12.79 -1.18 -24.00
C ILE A 535 13.95 -1.69 -23.14
N LEU A 536 14.81 -2.55 -23.69
CA LEU A 536 16.10 -2.92 -23.10
C LEU A 536 17.26 -2.44 -23.99
N GLU A 537 17.95 -1.40 -23.54
CA GLU A 537 19.24 -0.98 -24.10
C GLU A 537 20.34 -2.00 -23.73
N ALA A 538 21.37 -2.13 -24.56
CA ALA A 538 22.37 -3.18 -24.42
C ALA A 538 23.50 -2.81 -23.43
N LEU A 539 23.11 -2.56 -22.17
CA LEU A 539 24.00 -2.59 -21.00
C LEU A 539 24.94 -3.79 -21.09
N GLU A 540 26.22 -3.56 -20.80
CA GLU A 540 27.16 -4.67 -20.75
C GLU A 540 26.94 -5.56 -19.54
N ALA A 541 27.15 -6.86 -19.72
CA ALA A 541 27.20 -7.84 -18.62
C ALA A 541 28.48 -7.72 -17.76
N SER A 542 29.13 -6.55 -17.75
CA SER A 542 30.45 -6.29 -17.16
C SER A 542 30.40 -5.48 -15.85
N SER A 543 29.42 -4.57 -15.68
CA SER A 543 29.48 -3.52 -14.65
C SER A 543 28.83 -3.85 -13.30
N PHE A 544 27.96 -4.86 -13.19
CA PHE A 544 27.33 -5.23 -11.91
C PHE A 544 27.28 -6.75 -11.65
N ARG A 545 28.45 -7.32 -11.31
CA ARG A 545 28.46 -8.46 -10.39
C ARG A 545 28.38 -7.92 -8.96
N PRO A 546 27.29 -8.11 -8.20
CA PRO A 546 27.44 -8.11 -6.75
C PRO A 546 28.45 -9.22 -6.38
N LYS A 547 29.38 -8.95 -5.46
CA LYS A 547 30.37 -9.95 -4.97
C LYS A 547 29.69 -10.97 -4.03
N ASN A 548 28.64 -11.63 -4.50
CA ASN A 548 27.90 -12.67 -3.79
C ASN A 548 28.70 -13.98 -3.78
N HIS A 549 29.83 -13.99 -3.06
CA HIS A 549 30.52 -15.22 -2.68
C HIS A 549 29.77 -15.93 -1.53
N ILE A 550 28.52 -16.33 -1.80
CA ILE A 550 27.88 -17.40 -1.04
C ILE A 550 28.22 -18.70 -1.78
N ALA A 551 29.23 -19.40 -1.28
CA ALA A 551 29.60 -20.71 -1.80
C ALA A 551 28.53 -21.74 -1.42
N ALA A 552 27.59 -21.99 -2.33
CA ALA A 552 26.66 -23.12 -2.22
C ALA A 552 27.42 -24.44 -2.41
N GLN A 553 28.04 -24.95 -1.34
CA GLN A 553 28.54 -26.32 -1.33
C GLN A 553 27.35 -27.28 -1.34
N ASN A 554 27.39 -28.25 -2.25
CA ASN A 554 26.40 -29.32 -2.29
C ASN A 554 26.69 -30.30 -1.15
N ASP A 555 25.80 -30.39 -0.17
CA ASP A 555 25.81 -31.50 0.77
C ASP A 555 25.51 -32.81 0.03
N ARG A 556 26.54 -33.64 -0.13
CA ARG A 556 26.42 -35.04 -0.54
C ARG A 556 27.28 -35.93 0.37
N GLY A 557 26.64 -36.39 1.46
CA GLY A 557 26.92 -37.65 2.15
C GLY A 557 28.38 -38.02 2.43
N ALA A 558 28.86 -37.65 3.63
CA ALA A 558 30.02 -38.28 4.26
C ALA A 558 29.84 -38.35 5.79
N THR A 559 28.93 -39.21 6.26
CA THR A 559 28.81 -39.55 7.69
C THR A 559 29.63 -40.79 8.01
N GLU A 560 30.83 -40.65 8.57
CA GLU A 560 31.38 -41.55 9.60
C GLU A 560 32.76 -41.11 10.10
N ALA A 561 32.96 -41.25 11.42
CA ALA A 561 34.20 -41.47 12.19
C ALA A 561 34.28 -40.60 13.46
N TRP A 562 34.56 -41.24 14.59
CA TRP A 562 34.84 -40.59 15.88
C TRP A 562 36.35 -40.46 16.10
N VAL A 563 36.78 -39.52 16.96
CA VAL A 563 37.61 -39.76 18.17
C VAL A 563 37.98 -38.42 18.84
N GLU A 564 37.29 -38.15 19.95
CA GLU A 564 37.83 -37.84 21.29
C GLU A 564 39.29 -37.28 21.41
N PHE A 565 39.49 -36.11 22.05
CA PHE A 565 40.14 -36.02 23.38
C PHE A 565 40.26 -34.59 23.99
N SER A 566 39.76 -34.44 25.23
CA SER A 566 40.32 -33.65 26.35
C SER A 566 40.36 -32.09 26.41
N LYS A 567 40.55 -31.62 27.67
CA LYS A 567 40.54 -30.23 28.18
C LYS A 567 41.95 -29.73 28.58
N PRO A 568 42.17 -28.41 28.77
CA PRO A 568 43.49 -27.81 29.07
C PRO A 568 43.90 -27.94 30.56
N PRO A 569 45.17 -27.63 30.91
CA PRO A 569 45.40 -26.39 31.67
C PRO A 569 46.77 -25.67 31.52
N ALA A 570 46.70 -24.34 31.39
CA ALA A 570 47.38 -23.29 32.19
C ALA A 570 48.90 -23.24 32.53
N LEU A 571 49.36 -21.96 32.66
CA LEU A 571 50.22 -21.37 33.71
C LEU A 571 51.75 -21.10 33.49
N ARG A 572 52.12 -19.87 33.93
CA ARG A 572 53.45 -19.31 34.29
C ARG A 572 54.40 -18.96 33.14
N ARG A 573 55.34 -18.00 33.23
CA ARG A 573 55.59 -16.73 34.02
C ARG A 573 57.11 -16.57 34.11
N ARG A 574 57.64 -15.36 33.81
CA ARG A 574 58.97 -14.75 34.10
C ARG A 574 59.66 -14.26 32.81
N SER A 575 60.55 -13.27 32.80
CA SER A 575 60.85 -12.01 33.57
C SER A 575 62.25 -11.53 33.08
N ILE A 576 62.82 -10.43 33.62
CA ILE A 576 64.13 -9.80 33.27
C ILE A 576 63.96 -8.81 32.08
N SER A 577 64.12 -7.47 32.15
CA SER A 577 65.05 -6.54 32.84
C SER A 577 66.41 -6.39 32.11
N ASP A 578 67.02 -5.24 31.88
CA ASP A 578 66.73 -3.81 32.15
C ASP A 578 67.64 -2.95 31.22
N HIS A 579 67.64 -1.61 31.40
CA HIS A 579 68.59 -0.60 30.87
C HIS A 579 68.38 -0.08 29.42
N ARG A 580 68.90 1.10 29.00
CA ARG A 580 69.16 2.43 29.65
C ARG A 580 69.83 3.37 28.61
N THR A 581 69.23 4.52 28.23
CA THR A 581 69.92 5.82 27.90
C THR A 581 68.96 6.93 27.41
N GLN A 582 69.32 8.18 27.71
CA GLN A 582 68.76 9.46 27.18
C GLN A 582 69.80 10.12 26.23
N PRO A 583 69.60 11.31 25.59
CA PRO A 583 68.64 12.42 25.81
C PRO A 583 67.77 12.70 24.53
N THR A 584 67.30 13.88 24.05
CA THR A 584 67.39 15.36 24.32
C THR A 584 66.25 16.04 23.51
N SER A 585 65.73 17.27 23.73
CA SER A 585 65.44 18.08 24.94
C SER A 585 64.74 19.43 24.57
N GLY A 586 63.56 19.71 25.12
CA GLY A 586 62.82 21.00 24.98
C GLY A 586 61.32 20.78 25.24
N LYS A 587 60.73 21.19 26.38
CA LYS A 587 60.32 22.55 26.83
C LYS A 587 59.24 23.16 25.91
N SER A 588 58.07 23.60 26.38
CA SER A 588 57.60 24.12 27.70
C SER A 588 56.34 23.39 28.25
N ASN A 589 56.19 23.13 29.57
CA ASN A 589 55.55 23.96 30.65
C ASN A 589 54.15 24.52 30.29
N LEU A 590 53.10 24.52 31.14
CA LEU A 590 52.92 24.33 32.62
C LEU A 590 51.98 23.12 32.95
N LEU A 591 52.02 22.40 34.08
CA LEU A 591 51.69 22.74 35.51
C LEU A 591 50.21 23.18 35.66
N SER A 592 49.32 22.66 36.54
CA SER A 592 49.38 21.96 37.85
C SER A 592 47.98 21.34 38.20
N LEU A 593 47.70 20.38 39.12
CA LEU A 593 48.46 19.49 40.03
C LEU A 593 47.63 18.24 40.50
N LEU A 594 48.05 17.65 41.63
CA LEU A 594 47.60 16.52 42.50
C LEU A 594 46.28 16.75 43.30
N MET A 595 45.66 15.82 44.07
CA MET A 595 46.00 14.47 44.64
C MET A 595 44.69 13.59 44.81
N LEU A 596 44.40 12.62 45.71
CA LEU A 596 44.95 12.06 46.98
C LEU A 596 44.68 10.51 47.13
N GLN A 597 44.23 10.02 48.30
CA GLN A 597 44.16 8.60 48.81
C GLN A 597 43.22 8.54 50.07
N ARG A 598 42.71 7.42 50.66
CA ARG A 598 42.68 5.94 50.43
C ARG A 598 41.61 5.24 51.34
N VAL A 599 40.87 4.24 50.81
CA VAL A 599 40.58 2.88 51.40
C VAL A 599 39.79 2.70 52.75
N LEU A 600 39.25 1.48 52.98
CA LEU A 600 38.47 0.94 54.14
C LEU A 600 36.97 1.38 54.19
N HIS A 601 35.95 0.60 54.59
CA HIS A 601 35.71 -0.86 54.82
C HIS A 601 34.15 -1.11 54.86
N HIS A 602 33.50 -2.25 55.13
CA HIS A 602 33.86 -3.59 55.68
C HIS A 602 32.88 -4.71 55.14
N GLY A 603 32.56 -5.76 55.94
CA GLY A 603 31.43 -6.72 55.78
C GLY A 603 30.64 -6.86 57.12
N PRO A 604 29.83 -7.93 57.40
CA PRO A 604 29.67 -9.21 56.71
C PRO A 604 28.18 -9.65 56.47
N SER A 605 27.73 -10.82 56.96
CA SER A 605 26.68 -11.64 56.31
C SER A 605 25.66 -12.37 57.23
N ARG A 606 24.52 -12.75 56.60
CA ARG A 606 23.68 -13.97 56.81
C ARG A 606 22.54 -14.04 57.87
N ASP A 607 21.42 -14.58 57.36
CA ASP A 607 20.55 -15.66 57.90
C ASP A 607 19.30 -15.42 58.79
N LEU A 608 18.19 -16.00 58.28
CA LEU A 608 17.16 -16.86 58.94
C LEU A 608 15.80 -16.31 59.49
N LEU A 609 14.74 -17.09 59.17
CA LEU A 609 13.45 -17.33 59.86
C LEU A 609 12.35 -16.23 59.79
N SER A 610 11.02 -16.54 59.70
CA SER A 610 10.31 -17.83 59.47
C SER A 610 8.81 -17.67 59.08
N ARG A 611 8.18 -18.79 58.63
CA ARG A 611 6.72 -19.08 58.49
C ARG A 611 5.98 -18.31 57.36
N ALA A 612 5.23 -18.89 56.42
CA ALA A 612 4.26 -20.02 56.38
C ALA A 612 2.88 -19.65 56.99
N VAL A 613 1.74 -19.92 56.33
CA VAL A 613 1.10 -21.26 56.22
C VAL A 613 -0.01 -21.32 55.13
N VAL A 614 0.03 -22.38 54.26
CA VAL A 614 -1.07 -23.19 53.63
C VAL A 614 -2.15 -22.50 52.74
N LEU A 615 -2.47 -22.90 51.48
CA LEU A 615 -2.80 -24.19 50.78
C LEU A 615 -4.24 -24.71 51.05
N PRO A 616 -4.98 -25.40 50.12
CA PRO A 616 -4.63 -26.58 49.28
C PRO A 616 -4.67 -26.31 47.74
N HIS A 617 -4.04 -27.06 46.80
CA HIS A 617 -3.98 -28.52 46.46
C HIS A 617 -5.25 -29.06 45.75
N HIS A 618 -5.23 -30.03 44.81
CA HIS A 618 -4.17 -30.87 44.17
C HIS A 618 -4.65 -31.36 42.76
N TYR A 619 -4.04 -32.28 41.97
CA TYR A 619 -2.93 -33.26 42.14
C TYR A 619 -2.07 -33.43 40.85
N ILE A 620 -1.32 -34.54 40.75
CA ILE A 620 -0.21 -34.90 39.85
C ILE A 620 -0.55 -36.29 39.23
N TYR A 621 -0.22 -36.65 37.97
CA TYR A 621 0.93 -37.47 37.49
C TYR A 621 0.72 -37.76 35.98
N CYS A 622 1.66 -37.85 35.02
CA CYS A 622 3.12 -38.12 34.94
C CYS A 622 3.55 -39.61 34.81
N ARG A 623 3.84 -40.10 33.57
CA ARG A 623 5.15 -40.71 33.17
C ARG A 623 5.24 -41.35 31.76
N LYS A 624 6.42 -41.14 31.16
CA LYS A 624 7.24 -42.03 30.28
C LYS A 624 6.75 -42.47 28.87
N SER A 625 7.75 -42.67 28.01
CA SER A 625 7.74 -43.13 26.62
C SER A 625 8.42 -44.51 26.47
N PHE A 626 8.30 -45.19 25.31
CA PHE A 626 9.37 -45.95 24.64
C PHE A 626 8.99 -46.46 23.21
N LEU A 627 9.97 -46.38 22.29
CA LEU A 627 10.21 -47.03 20.97
C LEU A 627 9.26 -48.11 20.37
N LYS A 628 9.01 -48.07 19.03
CA LYS A 628 9.57 -48.94 17.92
C LYS A 628 8.64 -49.29 16.71
N SER A 629 9.20 -49.12 15.50
CA SER A 629 9.09 -49.92 14.23
C SER A 629 7.79 -50.16 13.40
N ASN A 630 7.85 -49.65 12.15
CA ASN A 630 7.58 -50.26 10.82
C ASN A 630 6.22 -50.89 10.39
N HIS A 631 5.71 -50.36 9.26
CA HIS A 631 5.01 -50.99 8.11
C HIS A 631 4.20 -52.30 8.27
N PHE A 632 2.89 -52.25 7.94
CA PHE A 632 2.43 -52.64 6.59
C PHE A 632 1.05 -52.03 6.25
N GLN A 633 0.58 -52.23 5.00
CA GLN A 633 -0.67 -51.65 4.46
C GLN A 633 -1.93 -52.45 4.83
N VAL A 634 -3.02 -51.75 5.18
CA VAL A 634 -4.38 -51.99 4.66
C VAL A 634 -5.06 -50.62 4.53
N ALA A 635 -5.74 -50.36 3.40
CA ALA A 635 -6.54 -49.15 3.21
C ALA A 635 -7.93 -49.53 2.65
N THR A 636 -9.01 -49.10 3.31
CA THR A 636 -10.38 -49.44 2.90
C THR A 636 -11.38 -48.31 3.18
N ALA A 637 -11.97 -47.79 2.09
CA ALA A 637 -13.34 -47.25 1.99
C ALA A 637 -13.81 -46.03 2.85
N ALA A 638 -13.05 -45.50 3.81
CA ALA A 638 -13.53 -44.40 4.66
C ALA A 638 -13.50 -43.01 3.99
N ASP A 639 -12.41 -42.63 3.34
CA ASP A 639 -12.16 -41.23 2.93
C ASP A 639 -13.00 -40.75 1.73
N SER A 640 -13.42 -41.65 0.84
CA SER A 640 -14.18 -41.30 -0.36
C SER A 640 -15.56 -40.72 -0.04
N HIS A 641 -16.23 -41.20 1.01
CA HIS A 641 -17.50 -40.66 1.47
C HIS A 641 -17.37 -39.28 2.12
N LEU A 642 -16.26 -39.01 2.83
CA LEU A 642 -15.98 -37.69 3.42
C LEU A 642 -15.73 -36.63 2.34
N GLN A 643 -14.90 -36.95 1.34
CA GLN A 643 -14.67 -36.04 0.21
C GLN A 643 -15.95 -35.78 -0.58
N ALA A 644 -16.72 -36.82 -0.94
CA ALA A 644 -18.02 -36.65 -1.62
C ALA A 644 -18.99 -35.77 -0.82
N SER A 645 -19.09 -35.95 0.51
CA SER A 645 -19.95 -35.14 1.37
C SER A 645 -19.49 -33.68 1.47
N SER A 646 -18.19 -33.41 1.41
CA SER A 646 -17.66 -32.04 1.38
C SER A 646 -17.87 -31.34 0.03
N VAL A 647 -17.74 -32.06 -1.09
CA VAL A 647 -17.99 -31.52 -2.45
C VAL A 647 -19.47 -31.26 -2.66
N LEU A 648 -20.37 -32.15 -2.21
CA LEU A 648 -21.81 -31.93 -2.29
C LEU A 648 -22.26 -30.74 -1.42
N ARG A 649 -21.71 -30.56 -0.21
CA ARG A 649 -21.95 -29.36 0.61
C ARG A 649 -21.35 -28.10 -0.01
N GLY A 650 -20.17 -28.19 -0.63
CA GLY A 650 -19.56 -27.08 -1.38
C GLY A 650 -20.43 -26.62 -2.56
N ASN A 651 -20.95 -27.56 -3.34
CA ASN A 651 -21.83 -27.28 -4.47
C ASN A 651 -23.21 -26.77 -4.04
N ALA A 652 -23.78 -27.28 -2.94
CA ALA A 652 -24.99 -26.74 -2.34
C ALA A 652 -24.80 -25.29 -1.90
N ASN A 653 -23.75 -25.01 -1.12
CA ASN A 653 -23.41 -23.65 -0.67
C ASN A 653 -23.09 -22.71 -1.84
N LYS A 654 -22.47 -23.19 -2.92
CA LYS A 654 -22.23 -22.39 -4.14
C LYS A 654 -23.54 -22.06 -4.86
N ARG A 655 -24.44 -23.04 -5.02
CA ARG A 655 -25.75 -22.84 -5.65
C ARG A 655 -26.64 -21.90 -4.83
N GLU A 656 -26.63 -22.04 -3.50
CA GLU A 656 -27.35 -21.14 -2.59
C GLU A 656 -26.83 -19.70 -2.70
N ARG A 657 -25.50 -19.50 -2.75
CA ARG A 657 -24.90 -18.17 -2.97
C ARG A 657 -25.24 -17.59 -4.34
N MET A 658 -25.31 -18.39 -5.39
CA MET A 658 -25.74 -17.93 -6.72
C MET A 658 -27.20 -17.46 -6.70
N VAL A 659 -28.12 -18.26 -6.15
CA VAL A 659 -29.54 -17.87 -6.01
C VAL A 659 -29.69 -16.62 -5.14
N LYS A 660 -28.93 -16.49 -4.06
CA LYS A 660 -28.89 -15.28 -3.22
C LYS A 660 -28.31 -14.06 -3.94
N SER A 661 -27.41 -14.22 -4.91
CA SER A 661 -26.90 -13.13 -5.75
C SER A 661 -27.91 -12.71 -6.83
N GLU A 662 -28.63 -13.66 -7.41
CA GLU A 662 -29.62 -13.41 -8.46
C GLU A 662 -30.83 -12.60 -7.97
N ILE A 663 -31.36 -12.92 -6.78
CA ILE A 663 -32.50 -12.17 -6.22
C ILE A 663 -32.15 -10.71 -5.89
N ILE A 664 -30.90 -10.43 -5.46
CA ILE A 664 -30.43 -9.06 -5.25
C ILE A 664 -30.41 -8.29 -6.57
N ALA A 665 -29.90 -8.87 -7.65
CA ALA A 665 -29.92 -8.23 -8.98
C ALA A 665 -31.35 -7.89 -9.43
N ARG A 666 -32.30 -8.82 -9.28
CA ARG A 666 -33.72 -8.59 -9.62
C ARG A 666 -34.41 -7.60 -8.67
N ALA A 667 -33.96 -7.48 -7.42
CA ALA A 667 -34.41 -6.44 -6.49
C ALA A 667 -33.88 -5.05 -6.90
N GLU A 668 -32.63 -4.95 -7.37
CA GLU A 668 -32.10 -3.69 -7.90
C GLU A 668 -32.80 -3.25 -9.20
N GLU A 669 -33.21 -4.20 -10.07
CA GLU A 669 -34.04 -3.92 -11.24
C GLU A 669 -35.43 -3.39 -10.84
N LEU A 670 -36.06 -4.00 -9.84
CA LEU A 670 -37.33 -3.53 -9.29
C LEU A 670 -37.20 -2.11 -8.70
N VAL A 671 -36.12 -1.83 -7.94
CA VAL A 671 -35.80 -0.48 -7.43
C VAL A 671 -35.64 0.53 -8.57
N LYS A 672 -34.86 0.20 -9.61
CA LYS A 672 -34.68 1.05 -10.80
C LYS A 672 -36.01 1.34 -11.49
N SER A 673 -36.89 0.35 -11.61
CA SER A 673 -38.20 0.50 -12.26
C SER A 673 -39.23 1.27 -11.41
N ALA A 674 -39.30 1.01 -10.10
CA ALA A 674 -40.30 1.61 -9.22
C ALA A 674 -39.94 3.04 -8.81
N MET A 675 -38.66 3.31 -8.54
CA MET A 675 -38.18 4.61 -8.03
C MET A 675 -37.62 5.52 -9.14
N GLY A 676 -37.51 5.03 -10.38
CA GLY A 676 -36.95 5.77 -11.52
C GLY A 676 -37.74 7.01 -11.97
N GLY A 677 -38.93 7.23 -11.41
CA GLY A 677 -39.75 8.42 -11.63
C GLY A 677 -39.88 9.36 -10.42
N ASN A 678 -39.05 9.19 -9.39
CA ASN A 678 -39.02 10.03 -8.19
C ASN A 678 -37.99 11.16 -8.32
N ASP A 679 -38.07 12.17 -7.44
CA ASP A 679 -37.00 13.17 -7.30
C ASP A 679 -35.78 12.60 -6.56
N ALA A 680 -34.61 13.21 -6.73
CA ALA A 680 -33.33 12.72 -6.22
C ALA A 680 -33.19 12.71 -4.66
N SER A 681 -34.26 13.02 -3.92
CA SER A 681 -34.33 12.73 -2.48
C SER A 681 -34.78 11.30 -2.17
N HIS A 682 -35.53 10.63 -3.06
CA HIS A 682 -36.07 9.26 -2.88
C HIS A 682 -36.00 8.48 -4.22
N ASP A 683 -34.87 8.57 -4.91
CA ASP A 683 -34.59 7.88 -6.17
C ASP A 683 -33.94 6.49 -5.94
N ALA A 684 -33.69 5.75 -7.03
CA ALA A 684 -32.98 4.48 -6.96
C ALA A 684 -31.57 4.61 -6.32
N ALA A 685 -30.90 5.75 -6.50
CA ALA A 685 -29.58 6.00 -5.90
C ALA A 685 -29.66 6.13 -4.36
N HIS A 686 -30.75 6.65 -3.79
CA HIS A 686 -31.00 6.60 -2.35
C HIS A 686 -31.05 5.16 -1.84
N ALA A 687 -31.88 4.30 -2.46
CA ALA A 687 -31.99 2.89 -2.05
C ALA A 687 -30.64 2.15 -2.12
N PHE A 688 -29.81 2.40 -3.14
CA PHE A 688 -28.46 1.82 -3.22
C PHE A 688 -27.50 2.35 -2.15
N ARG A 689 -27.50 3.65 -1.84
CA ARG A 689 -26.68 4.18 -0.72
C ARG A 689 -27.12 3.61 0.62
N VAL A 690 -28.42 3.41 0.84
CA VAL A 690 -28.95 2.76 2.05
C VAL A 690 -28.56 1.29 2.11
N ARG A 691 -28.63 0.54 0.99
CA ARG A 691 -28.10 -0.83 0.89
C ARG A 691 -26.63 -0.91 1.30
N ASP A 692 -25.79 -0.06 0.71
CA ASP A 692 -24.35 -0.07 0.96
C ASP A 692 -24.01 0.31 2.41
N LEU A 693 -24.72 1.30 2.97
CA LEU A 693 -24.61 1.68 4.38
C LEU A 693 -25.08 0.55 5.30
N ALA A 694 -26.22 -0.10 5.02
CA ALA A 694 -26.78 -1.18 5.81
C ALA A 694 -25.86 -2.41 5.83
N LEU A 695 -25.35 -2.84 4.67
CA LEU A 695 -24.32 -3.90 4.59
C LEU A 695 -23.03 -3.52 5.34
N SER A 696 -22.66 -2.24 5.32
CA SER A 696 -21.46 -1.72 6.00
C SER A 696 -21.63 -1.71 7.53
N LEU A 697 -22.80 -1.31 8.04
CA LEU A 697 -23.19 -1.41 9.45
C LEU A 697 -23.33 -2.86 9.91
N ALA A 698 -23.96 -3.74 9.11
CA ALA A 698 -24.12 -5.16 9.39
C ALA A 698 -22.78 -5.88 9.62
N ARG A 699 -21.73 -5.47 8.91
CA ARG A 699 -20.36 -5.98 9.09
C ARG A 699 -19.75 -5.54 10.42
N GLU A 700 -19.93 -4.28 10.83
CA GLU A 700 -19.38 -3.77 12.10
C GLU A 700 -20.13 -4.31 13.33
N GLU A 701 -21.45 -4.54 13.23
CA GLU A 701 -22.28 -5.10 14.30
C GLU A 701 -22.34 -6.65 14.31
N GLY A 702 -21.55 -7.33 13.46
CA GLY A 702 -21.31 -8.79 13.54
C GLY A 702 -22.29 -9.71 12.80
N PHE A 703 -23.26 -9.16 12.06
CA PHE A 703 -24.29 -9.92 11.33
C PHE A 703 -23.75 -10.79 10.19
N SER A 704 -22.51 -10.57 9.74
CA SER A 704 -21.86 -11.34 8.66
C SER A 704 -21.66 -12.83 8.95
N THR A 705 -21.95 -13.27 10.17
CA THR A 705 -21.99 -14.69 10.56
C THR A 705 -23.28 -15.41 10.13
N SER A 706 -24.34 -14.67 9.77
CA SER A 706 -25.64 -15.19 9.36
C SER A 706 -25.96 -14.78 7.91
N PRO A 707 -25.87 -15.71 6.93
CA PRO A 707 -26.19 -15.42 5.53
C PRO A 707 -27.63 -14.93 5.31
N ASP A 708 -28.57 -15.42 6.12
CA ASP A 708 -29.99 -15.03 6.04
C ASP A 708 -30.26 -13.66 6.66
N SER A 709 -29.50 -13.27 7.70
CA SER A 709 -29.56 -11.91 8.24
C SER A 709 -28.96 -10.90 7.28
N ILE A 710 -27.86 -11.23 6.60
CA ILE A 710 -27.31 -10.37 5.53
C ILE A 710 -28.31 -10.22 4.38
N LEU A 711 -28.92 -11.30 3.91
CA LEU A 711 -29.98 -11.24 2.88
C LEU A 711 -31.20 -10.42 3.35
N THR A 712 -31.59 -10.56 4.62
CA THR A 712 -32.68 -9.79 5.23
C THR A 712 -32.35 -8.30 5.26
N VAL A 713 -31.15 -7.92 5.70
CA VAL A 713 -30.66 -6.52 5.71
C VAL A 713 -30.62 -5.96 4.30
N GLU A 714 -30.08 -6.71 3.33
CA GLU A 714 -29.88 -6.20 1.97
C GLU A 714 -31.20 -6.00 1.21
N LEU A 715 -32.10 -6.99 1.24
CA LEU A 715 -33.42 -6.87 0.62
C LEU A 715 -34.30 -5.83 1.32
N ALA A 716 -34.28 -5.75 2.66
CA ALA A 716 -35.02 -4.70 3.36
C ALA A 716 -34.48 -3.31 3.04
N ALA A 717 -33.16 -3.13 2.97
CA ALA A 717 -32.54 -1.85 2.62
C ALA A 717 -32.84 -1.41 1.18
N LEU A 718 -32.84 -2.34 0.21
CA LEU A 718 -33.21 -2.05 -1.18
C LEU A 718 -34.69 -1.69 -1.32
N LEU A 719 -35.59 -2.42 -0.67
CA LEU A 719 -37.03 -2.38 -0.95
C LEU A 719 -37.83 -1.43 -0.04
N HIS A 720 -37.21 -0.79 0.96
CA HIS A 720 -37.96 -0.08 2.02
C HIS A 720 -38.84 1.10 1.58
N ASP A 721 -38.43 1.84 0.55
CA ASP A 721 -39.12 3.04 0.07
C ASP A 721 -40.10 2.72 -1.10
N ILE A 722 -40.14 1.47 -1.57
CA ILE A 722 -41.10 1.03 -2.59
C ILE A 722 -42.50 0.96 -1.94
N GLY A 723 -43.43 1.77 -2.44
CA GLY A 723 -44.76 1.93 -1.83
C GLY A 723 -44.80 2.94 -0.68
N ASP A 724 -43.78 3.79 -0.49
CA ASP A 724 -43.89 4.89 0.48
C ASP A 724 -44.97 5.92 0.06
N TYR A 725 -45.83 6.29 1.00
CA TYR A 725 -47.00 7.13 0.80
C TYR A 725 -46.71 8.55 0.26
N LYS A 726 -45.45 9.03 0.30
CA LYS A 726 -45.03 10.33 -0.28
C LYS A 726 -44.95 10.27 -1.82
N TYR A 727 -44.83 9.07 -2.38
CA TYR A 727 -44.59 8.82 -3.82
C TYR A 727 -45.55 7.82 -4.46
N MET A 728 -46.31 7.04 -3.67
CA MET A 728 -47.36 6.14 -4.19
C MET A 728 -48.31 6.86 -5.17
N ARG A 729 -48.57 6.22 -6.31
CA ARG A 729 -49.48 6.74 -7.36
C ARG A 729 -50.77 5.92 -7.41
N ASP A 730 -50.69 4.63 -7.16
CA ASP A 730 -51.80 3.69 -6.99
C ASP A 730 -51.72 2.94 -5.64
N PRO A 731 -52.82 2.73 -4.89
CA PRO A 731 -52.82 1.97 -3.64
C PRO A 731 -52.30 0.52 -3.73
N SER A 732 -52.31 -0.08 -4.91
CA SER A 732 -51.74 -1.43 -5.15
C SER A 732 -50.21 -1.46 -5.08
N GLU A 733 -49.53 -0.31 -5.16
CA GLU A 733 -48.06 -0.23 -5.05
C GLU A 733 -47.55 -0.74 -3.70
N GLY A 734 -48.35 -0.65 -2.64
CA GLY A 734 -48.02 -1.19 -1.32
C GLY A 734 -47.87 -2.71 -1.24
N GLN A 735 -48.32 -3.45 -2.27
CA GLN A 735 -48.23 -4.92 -2.34
C GLN A 735 -46.99 -5.40 -3.13
N ILE A 736 -46.38 -4.54 -3.96
CA ILE A 736 -45.29 -4.87 -4.89
C ILE A 736 -44.12 -5.61 -4.21
N VAL A 737 -43.74 -5.19 -3.01
CA VAL A 737 -42.62 -5.78 -2.26
C VAL A 737 -42.93 -7.20 -1.80
N GLU A 738 -44.15 -7.48 -1.35
CA GLU A 738 -44.56 -8.82 -0.94
C GLU A 738 -44.70 -9.75 -2.15
N ASP A 739 -45.33 -9.28 -3.23
CA ASP A 739 -45.49 -10.04 -4.48
C ASP A 739 -44.13 -10.38 -5.11
N PHE A 740 -43.16 -9.47 -5.05
CA PHE A 740 -41.77 -9.73 -5.44
C PHE A 740 -41.13 -10.83 -4.59
N LEU A 741 -41.19 -10.71 -3.25
CA LEU A 741 -40.62 -11.72 -2.33
C LEU A 741 -41.33 -13.09 -2.43
N VAL A 742 -42.60 -13.13 -2.86
CA VAL A 742 -43.32 -14.37 -3.20
C VAL A 742 -42.82 -14.95 -4.53
N LYS A 743 -42.80 -14.13 -5.60
CA LYS A 743 -42.36 -14.53 -6.95
C LYS A 743 -40.93 -15.06 -6.98
N GLU A 744 -40.03 -14.43 -6.22
CA GLU A 744 -38.61 -14.81 -6.12
C GLU A 744 -38.36 -15.99 -5.17
N GLY A 745 -39.40 -16.59 -4.59
CA GLY A 745 -39.29 -17.80 -3.78
C GLY A 745 -38.62 -17.60 -2.42
N VAL A 746 -38.66 -16.39 -1.85
CA VAL A 746 -38.07 -16.11 -0.54
C VAL A 746 -38.79 -16.92 0.54
N ASN A 747 -38.00 -17.56 1.42
CA ASN A 747 -38.53 -18.32 2.54
C ASN A 747 -39.45 -17.44 3.41
N GLU A 748 -40.61 -17.97 3.82
CA GLU A 748 -41.61 -17.25 4.61
C GLU A 748 -41.02 -16.54 5.85
N THR A 749 -40.08 -17.17 6.53
CA THR A 749 -39.43 -16.60 7.72
C THR A 749 -38.59 -15.36 7.38
N ILE A 750 -37.96 -15.35 6.20
CA ILE A 750 -37.14 -14.24 5.71
C ILE A 750 -38.06 -13.15 5.12
N ARG A 751 -39.06 -13.52 4.32
CA ARG A 751 -40.08 -12.59 3.79
C ARG A 751 -40.80 -11.84 4.91
N SER A 752 -41.29 -12.56 5.91
CA SER A 752 -41.98 -11.97 7.07
C SER A 752 -41.09 -11.02 7.87
N ARG A 753 -39.78 -11.31 8.00
CA ARG A 753 -38.80 -10.38 8.58
C ARG A 753 -38.60 -9.13 7.72
N ILE A 754 -38.41 -9.27 6.41
CA ILE A 754 -38.20 -8.14 5.50
C ILE A 754 -39.42 -7.20 5.54
N LEU A 755 -40.63 -7.72 5.35
CA LEU A 755 -41.87 -6.93 5.43
C LEU A 755 -42.08 -6.34 6.84
N GLY A 756 -41.72 -7.08 7.88
CA GLY A 756 -41.75 -6.63 9.28
C GLY A 756 -40.73 -5.53 9.60
N ILE A 757 -39.63 -5.43 8.87
CA ILE A 757 -38.64 -4.35 8.95
C ILE A 757 -39.12 -3.12 8.19
N ILE A 758 -39.51 -3.29 6.92
CA ILE A 758 -39.96 -2.21 6.03
C ILE A 758 -41.13 -1.45 6.66
N LYS A 759 -42.14 -2.16 7.17
CA LYS A 759 -43.30 -1.61 7.90
C LYS A 759 -42.93 -0.82 9.19
N ARG A 760 -41.66 -0.80 9.59
CA ARG A 760 -41.13 -0.14 10.80
C ARG A 760 -39.96 0.82 10.51
N MET A 761 -39.65 1.08 9.25
CA MET A 761 -38.59 2.03 8.88
C MET A 761 -38.96 3.49 9.23
N GLY A 762 -40.25 3.82 9.12
CA GLY A 762 -40.76 5.18 9.29
C GLY A 762 -40.55 5.79 10.69
N PHE A 763 -40.21 7.08 10.70
CA PHE A 763 -40.04 7.89 11.92
C PHE A 763 -41.33 8.02 12.75
N LYS A 764 -42.51 7.94 12.12
CA LYS A 764 -43.82 8.07 12.79
C LYS A 764 -44.19 6.84 13.60
N GLU A 765 -43.57 5.70 13.29
CA GLU A 765 -43.87 4.38 13.87
C GLU A 765 -43.04 4.17 15.14
N GLU A 766 -41.85 4.78 15.21
CA GLU A 766 -41.05 4.90 16.43
C GLU A 766 -41.63 5.96 17.40
N ALA A 767 -42.15 7.07 16.87
CA ALA A 767 -42.80 8.11 17.68
C ALA A 767 -44.04 7.61 18.47
N ALA A 768 -44.57 6.43 18.13
CA ALA A 768 -45.61 5.74 18.89
C ALA A 768 -45.09 4.97 20.13
N GLY A 769 -43.79 5.02 20.43
CA GLY A 769 -43.21 4.57 21.70
C GLY A 769 -43.01 3.06 21.87
N VAL A 770 -43.13 2.25 20.81
CA VAL A 770 -43.03 0.78 20.92
C VAL A 770 -41.66 0.28 20.43
N THR A 771 -40.94 -0.45 21.29
CA THR A 771 -39.56 -0.93 21.06
C THR A 771 -39.52 -2.32 20.43
N TRP A 772 -39.23 -2.37 19.12
CA TRP A 772 -39.22 -3.62 18.33
C TRP A 772 -37.85 -4.27 18.11
N SER A 773 -36.78 -3.68 18.66
CA SER A 773 -35.39 -4.12 18.47
C SER A 773 -35.08 -5.52 19.03
N THR A 774 -35.91 -6.02 19.94
CA THR A 774 -35.83 -7.40 20.47
C THR A 774 -36.45 -8.44 19.53
N GLN A 775 -37.30 -8.04 18.58
CA GLN A 775 -37.95 -8.94 17.62
C GLN A 775 -37.17 -9.05 16.30
N TYR A 776 -36.53 -7.95 15.86
CA TYR A 776 -35.78 -7.87 14.60
C TYR A 776 -34.44 -7.16 14.83
N PRO A 777 -33.35 -7.88 15.18
CA PRO A 777 -32.03 -7.27 15.33
C PRO A 777 -31.54 -6.54 14.07
N GLU A 778 -31.92 -7.04 12.90
CA GLU A 778 -31.63 -6.43 11.59
C GLU A 778 -32.31 -5.05 11.40
N LEU A 779 -33.42 -4.75 12.10
CA LEU A 779 -34.16 -3.48 11.95
C LEU A 779 -33.29 -2.26 12.30
N GLY A 780 -32.50 -2.34 13.37
CA GLY A 780 -31.65 -1.22 13.80
C GLY A 780 -30.55 -0.89 12.79
N VAL A 781 -30.07 -1.90 12.06
CA VAL A 781 -29.06 -1.74 11.01
C VAL A 781 -29.62 -0.99 9.80
N VAL A 782 -30.83 -1.35 9.35
CA VAL A 782 -31.47 -0.72 8.19
C VAL A 782 -31.99 0.68 8.54
N GLN A 783 -32.59 0.86 9.73
CA GLN A 783 -33.00 2.17 10.25
C GLN A 783 -31.82 3.15 10.32
N ASP A 784 -30.67 2.74 10.86
CA ASP A 784 -29.49 3.60 10.94
C ASP A 784 -28.92 3.92 9.55
N ALA A 785 -29.04 3.01 8.57
CA ALA A 785 -28.57 3.24 7.21
C ALA A 785 -29.35 4.35 6.48
N ASP A 786 -30.68 4.34 6.54
CA ASP A 786 -31.50 5.46 6.04
C ASP A 786 -31.21 6.74 6.82
N ARG A 787 -31.26 6.68 8.16
CA ARG A 787 -31.03 7.86 9.01
C ARG A 787 -29.67 8.50 8.75
N LEU A 788 -28.64 7.71 8.43
CA LEU A 788 -27.34 8.23 8.00
C LEU A 788 -27.42 8.90 6.62
N ASP A 789 -28.07 8.31 5.62
CA ASP A 789 -28.24 8.92 4.29
C ASP A 789 -29.14 10.17 4.33
N ALA A 790 -29.99 10.31 5.34
CA ALA A 790 -30.79 11.49 5.63
C ALA A 790 -30.01 12.64 6.34
N ILE A 791 -28.73 12.46 6.70
CA ILE A 791 -27.92 13.49 7.38
C ILE A 791 -26.53 13.72 6.75
N GLY A 792 -25.90 14.85 7.08
CA GLY A 792 -24.65 15.31 6.48
C GLY A 792 -24.84 15.84 5.06
N ALA A 793 -23.77 15.90 4.26
CA ALA A 793 -23.80 16.52 2.92
C ALA A 793 -24.88 15.95 1.98
N ILE A 794 -25.08 14.63 1.96
CA ILE A 794 -26.17 13.99 1.19
C ILE A 794 -27.54 14.31 1.80
N GLY A 795 -27.68 14.28 3.13
CA GLY A 795 -28.91 14.68 3.82
C GLY A 795 -29.34 16.12 3.51
N ILE A 796 -28.38 17.05 3.50
CA ILE A 796 -28.58 18.45 3.07
C ILE A 796 -29.12 18.48 1.64
N ALA A 797 -28.41 17.86 0.69
CA ALA A 797 -28.83 17.85 -0.72
C ALA A 797 -30.22 17.22 -0.92
N ARG A 798 -30.51 16.08 -0.27
CA ARG A 798 -31.84 15.43 -0.28
C ARG A 798 -32.92 16.34 0.30
N CYS A 799 -32.65 17.03 1.41
CA CYS A 799 -33.61 17.92 2.07
C CYS A 799 -34.00 19.10 1.19
N PHE A 800 -33.04 19.78 0.57
CA PHE A 800 -33.33 20.88 -0.36
C PHE A 800 -33.93 20.41 -1.69
N THR A 801 -33.54 19.22 -2.18
CA THR A 801 -34.18 18.59 -3.36
C THR A 801 -35.67 18.32 -3.10
N PHE A 802 -36.01 17.74 -1.95
CA PHE A 802 -37.41 17.48 -1.56
C PHE A 802 -38.20 18.77 -1.30
N GLY A 803 -37.58 19.75 -0.63
CA GLY A 803 -38.16 21.07 -0.44
C GLY A 803 -38.54 21.72 -1.77
N GLY A 804 -37.61 21.70 -2.73
CA GLY A 804 -37.83 22.16 -4.11
C GLY A 804 -38.91 21.37 -4.85
N SER A 805 -38.87 20.03 -4.84
CA SER A 805 -39.85 19.18 -5.56
C SER A 805 -41.28 19.33 -5.04
N ARG A 806 -41.44 19.83 -3.79
CA ARG A 806 -42.74 20.11 -3.16
C ARG A 806 -43.09 21.60 -3.10
N ASN A 807 -42.32 22.49 -3.74
CA ASN A 807 -42.46 23.96 -3.65
C ASN A 807 -42.53 24.49 -2.20
N SER A 808 -41.78 23.87 -1.30
CA SER A 808 -41.70 24.28 0.11
C SER A 808 -40.88 25.56 0.24
N MET A 809 -41.25 26.43 1.17
CA MET A 809 -40.49 27.64 1.48
C MET A 809 -39.06 27.28 1.91
N LEU A 810 -38.05 28.06 1.49
CA LEU A 810 -36.66 27.79 1.82
C LEU A 810 -36.40 28.04 3.32
N TYR A 811 -36.58 29.30 3.73
CA TYR A 811 -36.51 29.77 5.11
C TYR A 811 -37.35 31.06 5.26
N ASP A 812 -37.87 31.29 6.47
CA ASP A 812 -38.45 32.55 6.93
C ASP A 812 -38.15 32.65 8.43
N PRO A 813 -37.46 33.71 8.91
CA PRO A 813 -37.11 33.87 10.31
C PRO A 813 -38.32 34.05 11.24
N ASN A 814 -39.51 34.38 10.73
CA ASN A 814 -40.75 34.50 11.51
C ASN A 814 -41.34 33.13 11.85
N ILE A 815 -41.22 32.15 10.94
CA ILE A 815 -41.74 30.79 11.11
C ILE A 815 -40.73 29.97 11.94
N LYS A 816 -41.01 29.77 13.22
CA LYS A 816 -40.10 29.03 14.13
C LYS A 816 -40.26 27.50 14.00
N PRO A 817 -39.17 26.71 14.18
CA PRO A 817 -39.25 25.25 14.25
C PRO A 817 -40.17 24.76 15.36
N ARG A 818 -40.97 23.72 15.09
CA ARG A 818 -41.91 23.14 16.05
C ARG A 818 -41.19 22.25 17.07
N SER A 819 -41.41 22.51 18.35
CA SER A 819 -40.79 21.78 19.47
C SER A 819 -41.51 20.48 19.83
N ASP A 820 -42.85 20.46 19.74
CA ASP A 820 -43.70 19.32 20.06
C ASP A 820 -44.34 18.74 18.78
N LEU A 821 -43.93 17.51 18.43
CA LEU A 821 -44.29 16.81 17.19
C LEU A 821 -45.07 15.53 17.49
N SER A 822 -46.37 15.66 17.77
CA SER A 822 -47.29 14.51 17.67
C SER A 822 -47.37 14.01 16.21
N LYS A 823 -47.83 12.78 15.98
CA LYS A 823 -47.94 12.21 14.62
C LYS A 823 -48.88 13.03 13.72
N GLU A 824 -49.89 13.64 14.32
CA GLU A 824 -50.88 14.51 13.70
C GLU A 824 -50.26 15.87 13.34
N LYS A 825 -49.53 16.50 14.27
CA LYS A 825 -48.78 17.75 14.01
C LYS A 825 -47.70 17.57 12.95
N TYR A 826 -46.96 16.46 12.98
CA TYR A 826 -45.97 16.13 11.95
C TYR A 826 -46.61 15.89 10.56
N MET A 827 -47.92 15.63 10.49
CA MET A 827 -48.67 15.45 9.24
C MET A 827 -49.59 16.62 8.88
N SER A 828 -49.58 17.73 9.64
CA SER A 828 -50.30 18.94 9.28
C SER A 828 -49.69 19.62 8.04
N LYS A 829 -50.52 20.34 7.28
CA LYS A 829 -50.06 21.23 6.18
C LYS A 829 -49.87 22.68 6.67
N GLU A 830 -49.46 22.84 7.93
CA GLU A 830 -49.11 24.15 8.48
C GLU A 830 -47.82 24.67 7.82
N GLU A 831 -47.60 25.99 7.86
CA GLU A 831 -46.48 26.61 7.14
C GLU A 831 -45.13 26.11 7.68
N GLN A 832 -44.37 25.49 6.78
CA GLN A 832 -43.14 24.76 7.05
C GLN A 832 -42.05 25.26 6.11
N THR A 833 -40.85 25.45 6.64
CA THR A 833 -39.68 25.81 5.84
C THR A 833 -38.71 24.64 5.76
N THR A 834 -37.98 24.56 4.66
CA THR A 834 -36.99 23.50 4.40
C THR A 834 -35.89 23.50 5.46
N VAL A 835 -35.47 24.69 5.90
CA VAL A 835 -34.50 24.87 7.00
C VAL A 835 -35.08 24.44 8.36
N ASN A 836 -36.38 24.66 8.64
CA ASN A 836 -36.97 24.19 9.90
C ASN A 836 -36.99 22.65 10.00
N HIS A 837 -37.00 21.91 8.88
CA HIS A 837 -36.93 20.45 8.89
C HIS A 837 -35.63 19.91 9.54
N PHE A 838 -34.53 20.66 9.46
CA PHE A 838 -33.28 20.30 10.13
C PHE A 838 -33.46 20.27 11.66
N HIS A 839 -34.05 21.31 12.23
CA HIS A 839 -34.31 21.45 13.67
C HIS A 839 -35.46 20.55 14.14
N GLU A 840 -36.48 20.34 13.31
CA GLU A 840 -37.62 19.49 13.63
C GLU A 840 -37.26 17.99 13.60
N LYS A 841 -36.41 17.55 12.66
CA LYS A 841 -36.06 16.14 12.47
C LYS A 841 -34.56 15.87 12.38
N LEU A 842 -33.84 16.44 11.40
CA LEU A 842 -32.53 15.90 10.98
C LEU A 842 -31.46 15.95 12.08
N LEU A 843 -31.37 17.04 12.83
CA LEU A 843 -30.46 17.21 13.98
C LEU A 843 -30.81 16.30 15.17
N LYS A 844 -32.01 15.71 15.21
CA LYS A 844 -32.41 14.74 16.24
C LYS A 844 -32.02 13.31 15.88
N LEU A 845 -31.72 13.02 14.60
CA LEU A 845 -31.48 11.65 14.13
C LEU A 845 -30.21 11.02 14.73
N LYS A 846 -29.19 11.82 15.08
CA LYS A 846 -27.96 11.33 15.76
C LYS A 846 -28.25 10.57 17.04
N GLU A 847 -29.08 11.13 17.92
CA GLU A 847 -29.44 10.51 19.22
C GLU A 847 -30.42 9.35 19.07
N LEU A 848 -31.00 9.15 17.87
CA LEU A 848 -31.95 8.09 17.57
C LEU A 848 -31.32 6.88 16.86
N MET A 849 -30.00 6.85 16.69
CA MET A 849 -29.26 5.73 16.10
C MET A 849 -29.23 4.51 17.04
N LYS A 850 -29.44 3.31 16.49
CA LYS A 850 -29.61 2.04 17.22
C LYS A 850 -28.34 1.22 17.37
N THR A 851 -27.40 1.40 16.44
CA THR A 851 -26.14 0.66 16.36
C THR A 851 -24.97 1.54 16.80
N LYS A 852 -23.88 0.93 17.30
CA LYS A 852 -22.69 1.67 17.73
C LYS A 852 -21.96 2.25 16.52
N ALA A 853 -21.92 1.50 15.42
CA ALA A 853 -21.42 1.96 14.13
C ALA A 853 -22.26 3.13 13.58
N GLY A 854 -23.59 3.08 13.71
CA GLY A 854 -24.51 4.15 13.33
C GLY A 854 -24.29 5.42 14.13
N GLN A 855 -24.31 5.33 15.46
CA GLN A 855 -24.03 6.45 16.39
C GLN A 855 -22.70 7.14 16.05
N LYS A 856 -21.61 6.38 15.94
CA LYS A 856 -20.28 6.90 15.58
C LYS A 856 -20.25 7.58 14.20
N ARG A 857 -20.93 7.01 13.20
CA ARG A 857 -21.01 7.59 11.84
C ARG A 857 -21.89 8.85 11.79
N ALA A 858 -22.86 8.96 12.70
CA ALA A 858 -23.75 10.09 12.79
C ALA A 858 -23.06 11.35 13.34
N GLU A 859 -22.13 11.23 14.28
CA GLU A 859 -21.38 12.36 14.87
C GLU A 859 -20.80 13.32 13.83
N ARG A 860 -20.03 12.81 12.85
CA ARG A 860 -19.43 13.63 11.79
C ARG A 860 -20.48 14.23 10.85
N ARG A 861 -21.54 13.48 10.53
CA ARG A 861 -22.61 13.95 9.63
C ARG A 861 -23.48 15.02 10.29
N HIS A 862 -23.75 14.89 11.58
CA HIS A 862 -24.45 15.86 12.41
C HIS A 862 -23.69 17.19 12.49
N LYS A 863 -22.41 17.15 12.90
CA LYS A 863 -21.56 18.35 12.99
C LYS A 863 -21.44 19.10 11.66
N PHE A 864 -21.46 18.37 10.54
CA PHE A 864 -21.47 18.99 9.21
C PHE A 864 -22.77 19.76 8.92
N MET A 865 -23.93 19.27 9.40
CA MET A 865 -25.20 19.99 9.27
C MET A 865 -25.27 21.22 10.21
N GLU A 866 -24.68 21.14 11.40
CA GLU A 866 -24.59 22.29 12.32
C GLU A 866 -23.79 23.42 11.67
N GLY A 867 -22.60 23.14 11.13
CA GLY A 867 -21.78 24.13 10.42
C GLY A 867 -22.44 24.66 9.14
N PHE A 868 -23.14 23.80 8.38
CA PHE A 868 -23.92 24.25 7.23
C PHE A 868 -25.03 25.24 7.61
N LEU A 869 -25.72 25.02 8.73
CA LEU A 869 -26.76 25.93 9.22
C LEU A 869 -26.17 27.24 9.76
N GLU A 870 -25.03 27.18 10.45
CA GLU A 870 -24.28 28.35 10.92
C GLU A 870 -23.84 29.25 9.75
N GLU A 871 -23.34 28.66 8.66
CA GLU A 871 -23.01 29.38 7.42
C GLU A 871 -24.27 29.93 6.74
N PHE A 872 -25.31 29.09 6.56
CA PHE A 872 -26.58 29.49 5.93
C PHE A 872 -27.22 30.70 6.63
N TYR A 873 -27.19 30.77 7.96
CA TYR A 873 -27.72 31.94 8.69
C TYR A 873 -26.83 33.18 8.58
N GLN A 874 -25.53 33.03 8.35
CA GLN A 874 -24.65 34.17 8.04
C GLN A 874 -24.88 34.67 6.61
N GLU A 875 -24.97 33.80 5.61
CA GLU A 875 -25.32 34.14 4.24
C GLU A 875 -26.70 34.83 4.17
N TRP A 876 -27.72 34.25 4.82
CA TRP A 876 -29.11 34.75 4.78
C TRP A 876 -29.27 36.15 5.41
N ASP A 877 -28.52 36.43 6.48
CA ASP A 877 -28.50 37.76 7.11
C ASP A 877 -27.56 38.76 6.41
N GLY A 878 -26.82 38.34 5.38
CA GLY A 878 -25.82 39.18 4.70
C GLY A 878 -24.58 39.48 5.56
N ARG A 879 -24.13 38.51 6.36
CA ARG A 879 -23.06 38.62 7.37
C ARG A 879 -21.83 37.73 7.11
N ALA A 880 -21.86 36.88 6.09
CA ALA A 880 -20.73 36.06 5.62
C ALA A 880 -19.75 36.87 4.76
#